data_AF-A0A9W9DZQ9-F1
#
_entry.id   AF-A0A9W9DZQ9-F1
#
_cell.length_a   1.000
_cell.length_b   1.000
_cell.length_c   1.000
_cell.angle_alpha   90.00
_cell.angle_beta   90.00
_cell.angle_gamma   90.00
#
_symmetry.space_group_name_H-M   'P 1'
#
loop_
_entity.id
_entity.type
_entity.pdbx_description
1 polymer ?
#
loop_
_entity_poly.entity_id
_entity_poly.type
_entity_poly.pdbx_seq_one_letter_code
_entity_poly.pdbx_strand_id
1 'polypeptide(L)'
;MGQRHQAYIVARVVPQGSTDGKAYYRSLGGWHHQWCYGSLPLLAADRFFALIKNPVNAAIIREELETAQGKYGRRGQKPDTHFPCHYALFLVACAFNIDLEKNYIQDGPLESYLLPATMGCWDGDNNDGLTILDITNPLKPSYAFVMGSETDADLGDEPCIAEDYLRAYYPNLGSNEGTERKKAGDKVKLELAAKFDSIPFLTEDMLAEAWPEEFGASKSSKRRRPAERKSVPKTIQETPVVSVDSSSIPALADLVVEPAVARSLELGNTDEIELLIPSKAPQIMNVLRAHNPFPDTGLPLLKVVLKQVFKNDTETLDLSGFSLSPNQLASVASEMKDARIIILSHSSVVTVEHVRALLTVKPEIDRLELLDTGVTNDAFSSLLKTDPDIFKCVSDVVHHHLVSSRHTNPGSFHVIASQAGSYVRYGGRGSGGNIQSIPIWTPAKIIQNLIDILKMLVTDDLASMEPTQSILIPAALSAGLRKPGTSWNDRTVPMVARNRGRVHHGGWMFLFNRANTPRGSAPGGTYAFVRLLTDKDCQAVDVFDLNGFLEEMKKEGRAPLPSTEAVKEFEDIVANRGKNQENTKKTKGSGTEGPPQTMEHIMRFLMAGMNMGGGSTDAPKSGVSLFDTDSATKFVLEFIAPNAEGNSQGPESMRGPRIVLAGN
;
A
#
# COMPACT_ATOMS: atom_id res chain seq x y z
N MET A 1 23.08 6.40 -19.16
CA MET A 1 22.87 5.10 -18.49
C MET A 1 22.50 5.40 -17.05
N GLY A 2 21.46 4.75 -16.52
CA GLY A 2 20.93 5.07 -15.19
C GLY A 2 21.55 4.21 -14.10
N GLN A 3 21.68 4.77 -12.89
CA GLN A 3 21.94 4.00 -11.66
C GLN A 3 20.67 3.28 -11.27
N ARG A 4 20.65 1.96 -11.27
CA ARG A 4 19.43 1.17 -11.06
C ARG A 4 19.62 0.27 -9.85
N HIS A 5 18.56 0.21 -9.06
CA HIS A 5 18.53 -0.49 -7.80
C HIS A 5 17.28 -1.35 -7.74
N GLN A 6 17.37 -2.51 -7.11
CA GLN A 6 16.23 -3.41 -6.97
C GLN A 6 15.93 -3.67 -5.50
N ALA A 7 14.65 -3.65 -5.16
CA ALA A 7 14.18 -4.00 -3.83
C ALA A 7 13.46 -5.34 -3.89
N TYR A 8 13.90 -6.34 -3.12
CA TYR A 8 13.25 -7.64 -3.03
C TYR A 8 12.60 -7.83 -1.67
N ILE A 9 11.44 -8.46 -1.67
CA ILE A 9 10.82 -8.98 -0.45
C ILE A 9 11.11 -10.47 -0.31
N VAL A 10 11.46 -10.89 0.89
CA VAL A 10 11.64 -12.30 1.26
C VAL A 10 10.78 -12.62 2.48
N ALA A 11 10.41 -13.89 2.63
CA ALA A 11 9.83 -14.39 3.86
C ALA A 11 10.12 -15.88 4.04
N ARG A 12 9.96 -16.37 5.26
CA ARG A 12 9.95 -17.81 5.55
C ARG A 12 8.60 -18.41 5.17
N VAL A 13 8.62 -19.33 4.22
CA VAL A 13 7.42 -20.08 3.78
C VAL A 13 7.70 -21.58 3.78
N VAL A 14 6.70 -22.37 4.16
CA VAL A 14 6.73 -23.83 4.08
C VAL A 14 6.53 -24.23 2.62
N PRO A 15 7.49 -24.95 2.00
CA PRO A 15 7.35 -25.39 0.62
C PRO A 15 6.21 -26.40 0.44
N GLN A 16 5.63 -26.45 -0.76
CA GLN A 16 4.67 -27.48 -1.14
C GLN A 16 5.32 -28.87 -1.03
N GLY A 17 4.61 -29.81 -0.40
CA GLY A 17 5.09 -31.18 -0.21
C GLY A 17 6.20 -31.30 0.83
N SER A 18 6.46 -30.25 1.63
CA SER A 18 7.41 -30.34 2.73
C SER A 18 6.93 -31.36 3.76
N THR A 19 7.77 -32.35 4.06
CA THR A 19 7.46 -33.43 5.01
C THR A 19 7.85 -33.08 6.45
N ASP A 20 8.76 -32.13 6.63
CA ASP A 20 9.27 -31.72 7.94
C ASP A 20 8.53 -30.49 8.51
N GLY A 21 7.62 -29.89 7.72
CA GLY A 21 6.91 -28.66 8.08
C GLY A 21 7.82 -27.43 8.22
N LYS A 22 9.09 -27.53 7.82
CA LYS A 22 10.07 -26.45 8.01
C LYS A 22 9.85 -25.34 6.98
N ALA A 23 9.81 -24.11 7.47
CA ALA A 23 9.78 -22.91 6.64
C ALA A 23 11.20 -22.49 6.24
N TYR A 24 11.36 -22.07 4.98
CA TYR A 24 12.63 -21.61 4.39
C TYR A 24 12.46 -20.22 3.79
N TYR A 25 13.54 -19.44 3.76
CA TYR A 25 13.49 -18.17 3.05
C TYR A 25 13.20 -18.36 1.56
N ARG A 26 12.26 -17.56 1.05
CA ARG A 26 11.92 -17.51 -0.37
C ARG A 26 11.73 -16.05 -0.79
N SER A 27 12.19 -15.71 -1.99
CA SER A 27 11.80 -14.45 -2.62
C SER A 27 10.30 -14.46 -2.92
N LEU A 28 9.63 -13.36 -2.61
CA LEU A 28 8.22 -13.14 -2.89
C LEU A 28 8.02 -12.16 -4.06
N GLY A 29 9.11 -11.79 -4.73
CA GLY A 29 9.16 -10.83 -5.82
C GLY A 29 10.03 -9.63 -5.47
N GLY A 30 10.14 -8.72 -6.42
CA GLY A 30 10.89 -7.48 -6.24
C GLY A 30 10.33 -6.31 -7.04
N TRP A 31 11.00 -5.18 -6.90
CA TRP A 31 10.69 -3.91 -7.51
C TRP A 31 11.97 -3.33 -8.11
N HIS A 32 11.92 -3.00 -9.40
CA HIS A 32 12.99 -2.29 -10.08
C HIS A 32 12.79 -0.78 -9.95
N HIS A 33 13.84 -0.07 -9.56
CA HIS A 33 13.80 1.36 -9.41
C HIS A 33 14.97 2.03 -10.14
N GLN A 34 14.65 2.96 -11.04
CA GLN A 34 15.66 3.78 -11.70
C GLN A 34 16.12 4.90 -10.76
N TRP A 35 17.37 5.32 -10.77
CA TRP A 35 17.85 6.47 -9.99
C TRP A 35 17.66 6.37 -8.46
N CYS A 36 17.63 5.17 -7.88
CA CYS A 36 17.65 4.99 -6.42
C CYS A 36 19.05 4.56 -5.99
N TYR A 37 19.79 5.46 -5.37
CA TYR A 37 21.19 5.28 -4.97
C TYR A 37 21.52 6.17 -3.78
N GLY A 38 22.73 6.06 -3.23
CA GLY A 38 23.15 6.89 -2.09
C GLY A 38 22.27 6.63 -0.86
N SER A 39 21.60 7.66 -0.33
CA SER A 39 20.70 7.49 0.83
C SER A 39 19.27 7.06 0.47
N LEU A 40 18.90 7.03 -0.81
CA LEU A 40 17.52 6.75 -1.23
C LEU A 40 17.03 5.34 -0.87
N PRO A 41 17.82 4.25 -1.02
CA PRO A 41 17.39 2.92 -0.62
C PRO A 41 17.05 2.81 0.87
N LEU A 42 17.82 3.47 1.74
CA LEU A 42 17.56 3.49 3.18
C LEU A 42 16.30 4.29 3.51
N LEU A 43 16.11 5.44 2.85
CA LEU A 43 14.91 6.25 3.01
C LEU A 43 13.65 5.48 2.56
N ALA A 44 13.75 4.70 1.49
CA ALA A 44 12.67 3.87 1.01
C ALA A 44 12.39 2.68 1.94
N ALA A 45 13.43 2.02 2.45
CA ALA A 45 13.28 0.94 3.42
C ALA A 45 12.67 1.43 4.75
N ASP A 46 13.05 2.61 5.24
CA ASP A 46 12.47 3.24 6.44
C ASP A 46 10.96 3.49 6.25
N ARG A 47 10.56 4.06 5.10
CA ARG A 47 9.14 4.25 4.75
C ARG A 47 8.40 2.92 4.61
N PHE A 48 9.02 1.92 4.00
CA PHE A 48 8.42 0.59 3.89
C PHE A 48 8.17 -0.02 5.27
N PHE A 49 9.13 0.11 6.20
CA PHE A 49 8.97 -0.38 7.57
C PHE A 49 7.88 0.34 8.35
N ALA A 50 7.73 1.66 8.16
CA ALA A 50 6.58 2.38 8.72
C ALA A 50 5.25 1.81 8.17
N LEU A 51 5.17 1.59 6.85
CA LEU A 51 3.97 1.04 6.21
C LEU A 51 3.63 -0.35 6.70
N ILE A 52 4.56 -1.30 6.73
CA ILE A 52 4.24 -2.69 7.11
C ILE A 52 4.01 -2.87 8.61
N LYS A 53 4.54 -1.97 9.46
CA LYS A 53 4.29 -1.98 10.90
C LYS A 53 2.91 -1.44 11.26
N ASN A 54 2.23 -0.75 10.35
CA ASN A 54 0.83 -0.38 10.55
C ASN A 54 -0.02 -1.67 10.74
N PRO A 55 -0.84 -1.78 11.81
CA PRO A 55 -1.56 -3.01 12.13
C PRO A 55 -2.44 -3.56 11.00
N VAL A 56 -3.06 -2.69 10.21
CA VAL A 56 -3.94 -3.09 9.08
C VAL A 56 -3.10 -3.69 7.96
N ASN A 57 -2.03 -2.99 7.58
CA ASN A 57 -1.14 -3.44 6.52
C ASN A 57 -0.45 -4.75 6.93
N ALA A 58 -0.04 -4.86 8.20
CA ALA A 58 0.52 -6.08 8.78
C ALA A 58 -0.47 -7.26 8.72
N ALA A 59 -1.75 -7.04 9.02
CA ALA A 59 -2.77 -8.08 8.94
C ALA A 59 -2.92 -8.61 7.50
N ILE A 60 -2.99 -7.72 6.51
CA ILE A 60 -3.06 -8.11 5.09
C ILE A 60 -1.81 -8.87 4.66
N ILE A 61 -0.61 -8.43 5.07
CA ILE A 61 0.65 -9.12 4.75
C ILE A 61 0.67 -10.52 5.36
N ARG A 62 0.29 -10.67 6.65
CA ARG A 62 0.22 -11.99 7.29
C ARG A 62 -0.72 -12.92 6.55
N GLU A 63 -1.85 -12.39 6.10
CA GLU A 63 -2.83 -13.16 5.34
C GLU A 63 -2.29 -13.58 3.95
N GLU A 64 -1.53 -12.71 3.25
CA GLU A 64 -0.83 -13.09 2.02
C GLU A 64 0.21 -14.19 2.28
N LEU A 65 0.94 -14.10 3.40
CA LEU A 65 1.94 -15.09 3.79
C LEU A 65 1.33 -16.42 4.22
N GLU A 66 0.21 -16.40 4.93
CA GLU A 66 -0.55 -17.60 5.31
C GLU A 66 -1.11 -18.28 4.07
N THR A 67 -1.71 -17.51 3.17
CA THR A 67 -2.15 -17.98 1.86
C THR A 67 -0.99 -18.55 1.05
N ALA A 68 0.24 -18.10 1.29
CA ALA A 68 1.41 -18.60 0.60
C ALA A 68 1.94 -19.94 1.17
N GLN A 69 1.60 -20.31 2.40
CA GLN A 69 2.12 -21.55 3.00
C GLN A 69 1.72 -22.78 2.17
N GLY A 70 2.69 -23.66 1.92
CA GLY A 70 2.48 -24.92 1.18
C GLY A 70 2.18 -24.78 -0.31
N LYS A 71 2.27 -23.58 -0.90
CA LYS A 71 1.94 -23.33 -2.33
C LYS A 71 3.14 -23.11 -3.24
N TYR A 72 4.37 -23.21 -2.75
CA TYR A 72 5.60 -22.90 -3.50
C TYR A 72 6.59 -24.04 -3.44
N GLY A 73 7.27 -24.33 -4.56
CA GLY A 73 8.50 -25.11 -4.48
C GLY A 73 9.65 -24.30 -3.87
N ARG A 74 10.74 -25.00 -3.51
CA ARG A 74 12.03 -24.34 -3.26
C ARG A 74 12.53 -23.63 -4.52
N ARG A 75 13.57 -22.79 -4.43
CA ARG A 75 14.16 -22.17 -5.63
C ARG A 75 14.51 -23.24 -6.68
N GLY A 76 14.05 -23.02 -7.91
CA GLY A 76 14.21 -23.95 -9.03
C GLY A 76 13.26 -25.15 -9.03
N GLN A 77 12.30 -25.22 -8.10
CA GLN A 77 11.32 -26.31 -7.99
C GLN A 77 9.89 -25.79 -8.18
N LYS A 78 9.06 -26.58 -8.85
CA LYS A 78 7.64 -26.29 -9.02
C LYS A 78 6.85 -26.52 -7.72
N PRO A 79 5.70 -25.85 -7.53
CA PRO A 79 5.09 -24.85 -8.41
C PRO A 79 5.79 -23.48 -8.27
N ASP A 80 5.88 -22.81 -9.41
CA ASP A 80 6.37 -21.44 -9.50
C ASP A 80 5.18 -20.48 -9.59
N THR A 81 5.25 -19.40 -8.81
CA THR A 81 4.24 -18.34 -8.78
C THR A 81 4.98 -17.02 -8.93
N HIS A 82 4.51 -16.15 -9.81
CA HIS A 82 5.26 -14.95 -10.20
C HIS A 82 5.20 -13.85 -9.13
N PHE A 83 4.01 -13.57 -8.58
CA PHE A 83 3.79 -12.48 -7.63
C PHE A 83 2.88 -12.98 -6.48
N PRO A 84 3.44 -13.74 -5.53
CA PRO A 84 2.68 -14.35 -4.44
C PRO A 84 2.01 -13.37 -3.49
N CYS A 85 2.70 -12.26 -3.22
CA CYS A 85 2.30 -11.25 -2.25
C CYS A 85 2.21 -9.90 -2.97
N HIS A 86 1.18 -9.75 -3.79
CA HIS A 86 1.01 -8.58 -4.65
C HIS A 86 0.79 -7.31 -3.83
N TYR A 87 0.08 -7.41 -2.71
CA TYR A 87 -0.13 -6.28 -1.81
C TYR A 87 1.17 -5.83 -1.14
N ALA A 88 1.98 -6.77 -0.63
CA ALA A 88 3.31 -6.43 -0.10
C ALA A 88 4.20 -5.74 -1.14
N LEU A 89 4.21 -6.23 -2.40
CA LEU A 89 4.94 -5.60 -3.50
C LEU A 89 4.41 -4.20 -3.84
N PHE A 90 3.10 -3.99 -3.76
CA PHE A 90 2.49 -2.67 -3.93
C PHE A 90 2.99 -1.68 -2.87
N LEU A 91 3.13 -2.12 -1.61
CA LEU A 91 3.70 -1.29 -0.54
C LEU A 91 5.17 -0.98 -0.76
N VAL A 92 5.97 -1.93 -1.28
CA VAL A 92 7.36 -1.67 -1.69
C VAL A 92 7.39 -0.57 -2.75
N ALA A 93 6.60 -0.71 -3.81
CA ALA A 93 6.53 0.29 -4.87
C ALA A 93 6.16 1.66 -4.29
N CYS A 94 5.14 1.73 -3.43
CA CYS A 94 4.74 2.97 -2.74
C CYS A 94 5.89 3.61 -1.97
N ALA A 95 6.62 2.83 -1.17
CA ALA A 95 7.71 3.33 -0.34
C ALA A 95 8.91 3.81 -1.16
N PHE A 96 9.19 3.14 -2.28
CA PHE A 96 10.32 3.48 -3.14
C PHE A 96 10.02 4.68 -4.05
N ASN A 97 8.78 4.87 -4.49
CA ASN A 97 8.45 5.90 -5.47
C ASN A 97 7.76 7.14 -4.90
N ILE A 98 7.33 7.18 -3.64
CA ILE A 98 6.54 8.30 -3.10
C ILE A 98 7.01 8.69 -1.70
N ASP A 99 7.28 9.99 -1.52
CA ASP A 99 7.48 10.63 -0.23
C ASP A 99 6.92 12.05 -0.28
N LEU A 100 5.66 12.20 0.15
CA LEU A 100 4.94 13.48 0.11
C LEU A 100 5.54 14.53 1.05
N GLU A 101 6.19 14.10 2.13
CA GLU A 101 6.83 15.00 3.09
C GLU A 101 8.09 15.64 2.50
N LYS A 102 8.71 14.98 1.54
CA LYS A 102 9.89 15.46 0.80
C LYS A 102 9.58 15.92 -0.63
N ASN A 103 8.31 15.97 -1.02
CA ASN A 103 7.88 16.22 -2.40
C ASN A 103 8.61 15.34 -3.42
N TYR A 104 8.85 14.08 -3.05
CA TYR A 104 9.53 13.12 -3.91
C TYR A 104 8.50 12.16 -4.52
N ILE A 105 8.61 12.01 -5.83
CA ILE A 105 7.82 11.09 -6.63
C ILE A 105 8.71 10.54 -7.73
N GLN A 106 8.48 9.30 -8.13
CA GLN A 106 9.14 8.73 -9.29
C GLN A 106 8.17 8.07 -10.25
N ASP A 107 8.41 8.31 -11.54
CA ASP A 107 7.60 7.83 -12.65
C ASP A 107 7.62 6.31 -12.79
N GLY A 108 6.52 5.79 -13.34
CA GLY A 108 6.40 4.39 -13.70
C GLY A 108 5.12 3.74 -13.19
N PRO A 109 4.43 2.95 -14.04
CA PRO A 109 3.31 2.15 -13.59
C PRO A 109 3.82 0.92 -12.81
N LEU A 110 3.02 0.45 -11.85
CA LEU A 110 3.36 -0.69 -10.99
C LEU A 110 3.84 -1.89 -11.82
N GLU A 111 3.07 -2.31 -12.82
CA GLU A 111 3.30 -3.57 -13.54
C GLU A 111 4.59 -3.59 -14.36
N SER A 112 5.12 -2.43 -14.76
CA SER A 112 6.33 -2.37 -15.59
C SER A 112 7.63 -2.58 -14.82
N TYR A 113 7.57 -2.49 -13.49
CA TYR A 113 8.74 -2.52 -12.62
C TYR A 113 8.72 -3.67 -11.61
N LEU A 114 7.65 -4.47 -11.59
CA LEU A 114 7.60 -5.69 -10.78
C LEU A 114 8.56 -6.75 -11.32
N LEU A 115 9.33 -7.36 -10.41
CA LEU A 115 10.25 -8.45 -10.68
C LEU A 115 9.67 -9.75 -10.10
N PRO A 116 9.60 -10.85 -10.88
CA PRO A 116 8.95 -12.06 -10.42
C PRO A 116 9.74 -12.77 -9.32
N ALA A 117 9.05 -13.45 -8.42
CA ALA A 117 9.62 -14.22 -7.30
C ALA A 117 10.57 -15.35 -7.72
N THR A 118 10.50 -15.76 -8.99
CA THR A 118 11.37 -16.79 -9.58
C THR A 118 12.69 -16.24 -10.08
N MET A 119 12.82 -14.91 -10.20
CA MET A 119 14.01 -14.24 -10.70
C MET A 119 15.17 -14.34 -9.68
N GLY A 120 16.38 -14.54 -10.17
CA GLY A 120 17.59 -14.31 -9.37
C GLY A 120 17.72 -12.83 -9.02
N CYS A 121 18.23 -12.53 -7.83
CA CYS A 121 18.35 -11.15 -7.39
C CYS A 121 19.30 -10.31 -8.26
N TRP A 122 20.19 -10.94 -9.05
CA TRP A 122 21.11 -10.28 -9.99
C TRP A 122 20.75 -10.50 -11.48
N ASP A 123 19.63 -11.16 -11.78
CA ASP A 123 19.22 -11.42 -13.17
C ASP A 123 18.69 -10.17 -13.88
N GLY A 124 18.53 -9.06 -13.16
CA GLY A 124 17.97 -7.81 -13.69
C GLY A 124 19.02 -6.72 -13.85
N ASP A 125 18.55 -5.52 -14.18
CA ASP A 125 19.41 -4.34 -14.30
C ASP A 125 19.49 -3.65 -12.92
N ASN A 126 20.49 -3.99 -12.11
CA ASN A 126 20.70 -3.51 -10.73
C ASN A 126 22.17 -3.16 -10.45
N ASN A 127 22.79 -2.47 -11.40
CA ASN A 127 24.16 -2.03 -11.33
C ASN A 127 24.55 -1.26 -10.05
N ASP A 128 23.58 -0.57 -9.40
CA ASP A 128 23.81 0.21 -8.19
C ASP A 128 23.69 -0.63 -6.91
N GLY A 129 22.81 -1.63 -6.90
CA GLY A 129 22.70 -2.57 -5.78
C GLY A 129 21.30 -3.11 -5.51
N LEU A 130 21.17 -3.71 -4.34
CA LEU A 130 19.98 -4.38 -3.83
C LEU A 130 19.57 -3.89 -2.45
N THR A 131 18.27 -3.85 -2.22
CA THR A 131 17.66 -3.80 -0.89
C THR A 131 16.84 -5.07 -0.70
N ILE A 132 17.06 -5.80 0.39
CA ILE A 132 16.35 -7.03 0.70
C ILE A 132 15.60 -6.82 2.01
N LEU A 133 14.29 -7.06 1.97
CA LEU A 133 13.35 -6.75 3.05
C LEU A 133 12.65 -8.04 3.47
N ASP A 134 12.84 -8.46 4.72
CA ASP A 134 12.17 -9.63 5.28
C ASP A 134 10.84 -9.22 5.92
N ILE A 135 9.77 -9.80 5.42
CA ILE A 135 8.39 -9.56 5.88
C ILE A 135 7.80 -10.75 6.63
N THR A 136 8.60 -11.78 6.98
CA THR A 136 8.16 -12.97 7.74
C THR A 136 7.32 -12.58 8.95
N ASN A 137 7.74 -11.53 9.67
CA ASN A 137 6.92 -10.85 10.66
C ASN A 137 6.87 -9.34 10.33
N PRO A 138 5.76 -8.81 9.79
CA PRO A 138 5.71 -7.40 9.39
C PRO A 138 5.87 -6.41 10.55
N LEU A 139 5.65 -6.83 11.80
CA LEU A 139 5.90 -6.00 12.98
C LEU A 139 7.35 -6.03 13.46
N LYS A 140 8.11 -7.05 13.05
CA LYS A 140 9.54 -7.24 13.36
C LYS A 140 10.29 -7.58 12.06
N PRO A 141 10.33 -6.67 11.08
CA PRO A 141 10.98 -6.94 9.82
C PRO A 141 12.50 -6.98 9.98
N SER A 142 13.17 -7.60 9.03
CA SER A 142 14.64 -7.63 8.93
C SER A 142 15.11 -7.08 7.58
N TYR A 143 16.38 -6.74 7.45
CA TYR A 143 16.89 -6.15 6.20
C TYR A 143 18.33 -6.54 5.88
N ALA A 144 18.69 -6.41 4.62
CA ALA A 144 20.08 -6.29 4.17
C ALA A 144 20.16 -5.37 2.94
N PHE A 145 21.28 -4.67 2.79
CA PHE A 145 21.66 -4.03 1.54
C PHE A 145 22.78 -4.83 0.88
N VAL A 146 22.86 -4.79 -0.45
CA VAL A 146 23.97 -5.39 -1.19
C VAL A 146 24.44 -4.40 -2.24
N MET A 147 25.75 -4.16 -2.31
CA MET A 147 26.33 -3.20 -3.24
C MET A 147 26.39 -3.78 -4.66
N GLY A 148 26.06 -2.97 -5.66
CA GLY A 148 26.15 -3.37 -7.06
C GLY A 148 27.57 -3.21 -7.63
N SER A 149 27.83 -3.83 -8.79
CA SER A 149 29.16 -3.84 -9.41
C SER A 149 29.67 -2.47 -9.90
N GLU A 150 28.78 -1.49 -10.07
CA GLU A 150 29.16 -0.12 -10.49
C GLU A 150 29.47 0.79 -9.29
N THR A 151 29.35 0.28 -8.07
CA THR A 151 29.76 1.03 -6.89
C THR A 151 31.25 0.82 -6.66
N ASP A 152 32.02 1.91 -6.60
CA ASP A 152 33.48 1.88 -6.43
C ASP A 152 33.95 1.36 -5.04
N ALA A 153 33.04 0.75 -4.26
CA ALA A 153 33.29 0.29 -2.90
C ALA A 153 33.77 -1.16 -2.86
N ASP A 154 34.77 -1.43 -2.01
CA ASP A 154 35.37 -2.75 -1.79
C ASP A 154 34.45 -3.78 -1.07
N LEU A 155 33.15 -3.51 -0.94
CA LEU A 155 32.21 -4.40 -0.25
C LEU A 155 31.76 -5.60 -1.10
N GLY A 156 31.87 -5.51 -2.43
CA GLY A 156 31.45 -6.57 -3.35
C GLY A 156 29.99 -7.01 -3.18
N ASP A 157 29.69 -8.25 -3.55
CA ASP A 157 28.34 -8.84 -3.50
C ASP A 157 27.90 -9.26 -2.07
N GLU A 158 28.61 -8.81 -1.02
CA GLU A 158 28.32 -9.20 0.36
C GLU A 158 27.22 -8.33 0.97
N PRO A 159 26.27 -8.93 1.72
CA PRO A 159 25.26 -8.14 2.42
C PRO A 159 25.91 -7.24 3.48
N CYS A 160 25.37 -6.04 3.64
CA CYS A 160 25.86 -5.02 4.57
C CYS A 160 24.72 -4.28 5.29
N ILE A 161 25.05 -3.72 6.46
CA ILE A 161 24.13 -2.92 7.27
C ILE A 161 23.97 -1.51 6.67
N ALA A 162 22.98 -0.76 7.15
CA ALA A 162 22.67 0.59 6.68
C ALA A 162 23.88 1.55 6.73
N GLU A 163 24.64 1.54 7.82
CA GLU A 163 25.81 2.40 7.97
C GLU A 163 26.91 2.06 6.94
N ASP A 164 27.24 0.78 6.78
CA ASP A 164 28.24 0.31 5.80
C ASP A 164 27.83 0.69 4.38
N TYR A 165 26.56 0.50 4.03
CA TYR A 165 25.99 0.91 2.74
C TYR A 165 26.18 2.41 2.49
N LEU A 166 25.86 3.26 3.47
CA LEU A 166 26.08 4.70 3.31
C LEU A 166 27.56 5.07 3.24
N ARG A 167 28.43 4.43 4.01
CA ARG A 167 29.87 4.69 3.96
C ARG A 167 30.49 4.31 2.62
N ALA A 168 29.93 3.33 1.92
CA ALA A 168 30.32 3.00 0.56
C ALA A 168 30.06 4.17 -0.42
N TYR A 169 28.92 4.86 -0.29
CA TYR A 169 28.61 6.05 -1.09
C TYR A 169 29.27 7.33 -0.58
N TYR A 170 29.49 7.41 0.72
CA TYR A 170 29.98 8.61 1.41
C TYR A 170 31.17 8.22 2.31
N PRO A 171 32.38 7.96 1.76
CA PRO A 171 33.52 7.45 2.55
C PRO A 171 33.91 8.35 3.73
N ASN A 172 33.70 9.66 3.59
CA ASN A 172 34.01 10.67 4.60
C ASN A 172 32.83 10.99 5.53
N LEU A 173 31.81 10.12 5.60
CA LEU A 173 30.60 10.34 6.39
C LEU A 173 30.93 10.52 7.88
N GLY A 174 30.57 11.68 8.43
CA GLY A 174 30.84 12.04 9.83
C GLY A 174 32.26 12.55 10.09
N SER A 175 33.05 12.79 9.04
CA SER A 175 34.33 13.49 9.18
C SER A 175 34.11 14.95 9.59
N ASN A 176 35.03 15.50 10.38
CA ASN A 176 35.04 16.93 10.70
C ASN A 176 35.41 17.82 9.49
N GLU A 177 35.77 17.20 8.36
CA GLU A 177 36.21 17.86 7.14
C GLU A 177 35.03 18.19 6.21
N GLY A 178 34.80 19.49 6.03
CA GLY A 178 33.83 19.99 5.07
C GLY A 178 33.11 21.24 5.55
N THR A 179 32.23 21.74 4.69
CA THR A 179 31.35 22.85 5.00
C THR A 179 30.31 22.45 6.04
N GLU A 180 29.78 23.40 6.81
CA GLU A 180 28.69 23.15 7.77
C GLU A 180 27.47 22.49 7.11
N ARG A 181 27.19 22.82 5.84
CA ARG A 181 26.14 22.16 5.06
C ARG A 181 26.41 20.67 4.84
N LYS A 182 27.66 20.29 4.53
CA LYS A 182 28.06 18.89 4.39
C LYS A 182 27.91 18.17 5.72
N LYS A 183 28.39 18.77 6.82
CA LYS A 183 28.25 18.20 8.17
C LYS A 183 26.79 17.98 8.57
N ALA A 184 25.92 18.94 8.27
CA ALA A 184 24.48 18.80 8.51
C ALA A 184 23.87 17.66 7.69
N GLY A 185 24.25 17.53 6.41
CA GLY A 185 23.82 16.40 5.57
C GLY A 185 24.33 15.04 6.06
N ASP A 186 25.60 14.98 6.49
CA ASP A 186 26.21 13.77 7.06
C ASP A 186 25.51 13.37 8.36
N LYS A 187 25.15 14.34 9.21
CA LYS A 187 24.37 14.10 10.42
C LYS A 187 23.02 13.46 10.12
N VAL A 188 22.27 13.98 9.14
CA VAL A 188 20.97 13.41 8.72
C VAL A 188 21.12 11.98 8.21
N LYS A 189 22.19 11.69 7.44
CA LYS A 189 22.49 10.36 6.93
C LYS A 189 22.85 9.37 8.05
N LEU A 190 23.62 9.81 9.05
CA LEU A 190 23.94 9.00 10.24
C LEU A 190 22.70 8.76 11.12
N GLU A 191 21.85 9.76 11.31
CA GLU A 191 20.56 9.61 11.99
C GLU A 191 19.64 8.62 11.27
N LEU A 192 19.64 8.62 9.93
CA LEU A 192 18.93 7.63 9.13
C LEU A 192 19.49 6.22 9.34
N ALA A 193 20.82 6.05 9.30
CA ALA A 193 21.45 4.75 9.57
C ALA A 193 21.08 4.22 10.96
N ALA A 194 21.12 5.08 11.97
CA ALA A 194 20.83 4.72 13.36
C ALA A 194 19.40 4.19 13.56
N LYS A 195 18.43 4.55 12.70
CA LYS A 195 17.08 3.95 12.73
C LYS A 195 17.11 2.44 12.50
N PHE A 196 18.10 1.95 11.75
CA PHE A 196 18.24 0.54 11.40
C PHE A 196 19.04 -0.26 12.43
N ASP A 197 19.68 0.37 13.43
CA ASP A 197 20.45 -0.34 14.47
C ASP A 197 19.59 -1.30 15.30
N SER A 198 18.29 -0.98 15.43
CA SER A 198 17.31 -1.80 16.13
C SER A 198 16.62 -2.85 15.27
N ILE A 199 16.88 -2.86 13.95
CA ILE A 199 16.24 -3.73 12.99
C ILE A 199 17.17 -4.92 12.71
N PRO A 200 16.71 -6.17 12.85
CA PRO A 200 17.54 -7.34 12.59
C PRO A 200 18.13 -7.35 11.18
N PHE A 201 19.37 -7.83 11.09
CA PHE A 201 20.13 -7.92 9.84
C PHE A 201 19.98 -9.31 9.21
N LEU A 202 19.70 -9.37 7.91
CA LEU A 202 19.65 -10.61 7.13
C LEU A 202 21.05 -11.05 6.75
N THR A 203 21.45 -12.22 7.23
CA THR A 203 22.78 -12.78 6.98
C THR A 203 22.88 -13.38 5.59
N GLU A 204 24.11 -13.55 5.11
CA GLU A 204 24.38 -14.24 3.84
C GLU A 204 23.78 -15.66 3.81
N ASP A 205 23.80 -16.41 4.92
CA ASP A 205 23.19 -17.74 5.00
C ASP A 205 21.67 -17.70 4.77
N MET A 206 20.99 -16.68 5.31
CA MET A 206 19.56 -16.47 5.08
C MET A 206 19.28 -16.11 3.62
N LEU A 207 20.13 -15.27 3.01
CA LEU A 207 20.03 -14.94 1.59
C LEU A 207 20.34 -16.14 0.70
N ALA A 208 21.24 -17.03 1.11
CA ALA A 208 21.57 -18.26 0.41
C ALA A 208 20.41 -19.28 0.44
N GLU A 209 19.53 -19.25 1.44
CA GLU A 209 18.28 -20.02 1.41
C GLU A 209 17.33 -19.53 0.31
N ALA A 210 17.14 -18.20 0.18
CA ALA A 210 16.30 -17.62 -0.86
C ALA A 210 16.94 -17.75 -2.25
N TRP A 211 18.26 -17.59 -2.32
CA TRP A 211 19.03 -17.51 -3.55
C TRP A 211 20.38 -18.30 -3.48
N PRO A 212 20.35 -19.64 -3.55
CA PRO A 212 21.55 -20.46 -3.34
C PRO A 212 22.65 -20.27 -4.39
N GLU A 213 22.28 -20.02 -5.65
CA GLU A 213 23.25 -19.81 -6.73
C GLU A 213 23.99 -18.47 -6.61
N GLU A 214 23.39 -17.50 -5.90
CA GLU A 214 23.91 -16.14 -5.82
C GLU A 214 24.71 -15.88 -4.54
N PHE A 215 24.33 -16.50 -3.42
CA PHE A 215 24.99 -16.33 -2.11
C PHE A 215 25.56 -17.65 -1.52
N GLY A 216 25.44 -18.78 -2.22
CA GLY A 216 25.90 -20.07 -1.73
C GLY A 216 27.42 -20.25 -1.75
N ALA A 217 27.88 -21.27 -1.01
CA ALA A 217 29.30 -21.59 -0.80
C ALA A 217 30.13 -21.77 -2.09
N SER A 218 29.50 -22.07 -3.23
CA SER A 218 30.17 -22.23 -4.53
C SER A 218 30.81 -20.95 -5.08
N LYS A 219 30.47 -19.76 -4.56
CA LYS A 219 31.08 -18.48 -4.98
C LYS A 219 32.28 -18.02 -4.12
N SER A 220 32.52 -18.62 -2.95
CA SER A 220 33.36 -18.00 -1.90
C SER A 220 34.87 -17.97 -2.14
N SER A 221 35.42 -18.63 -3.17
CA SER A 221 36.87 -18.84 -3.25
C SER A 221 37.67 -17.95 -4.21
N LYS A 222 37.06 -17.13 -5.07
CA LYS A 222 37.82 -16.40 -6.12
C LYS A 222 37.73 -14.87 -6.13
N ARG A 223 36.84 -14.24 -5.35
CA ARG A 223 36.66 -12.77 -5.38
C ARG A 223 36.63 -12.06 -4.03
N ARG A 224 36.70 -12.76 -2.90
CA ARG A 224 36.70 -12.13 -1.58
C ARG A 224 38.07 -11.52 -1.26
N ARG A 225 38.19 -10.19 -1.39
CA ARG A 225 39.24 -9.46 -0.67
C ARG A 225 38.79 -9.35 0.80
N PRO A 226 39.64 -9.69 1.78
CA PRO A 226 39.30 -9.48 3.18
C PRO A 226 39.26 -7.99 3.47
N ALA A 227 38.06 -7.41 3.59
CA ALA A 227 37.90 -6.09 4.19
C ALA A 227 37.97 -6.25 5.72
N GLU A 228 38.87 -5.53 6.38
CA GLU A 228 38.89 -5.41 7.85
C GLU A 228 37.63 -4.66 8.31
N ARG A 229 36.54 -5.38 8.57
CA ARG A 229 35.30 -4.80 9.10
C ARG A 229 35.39 -4.56 10.61
N LYS A 230 34.91 -3.41 11.07
CA LYS A 230 34.57 -3.19 12.48
C LYS A 230 33.36 -4.07 12.81
N SER A 231 33.61 -5.20 13.45
CA SER A 231 32.64 -6.08 14.13
C SER A 231 31.20 -6.01 13.59
N VAL A 232 30.87 -6.92 12.66
CA VAL A 232 29.46 -7.21 12.33
C VAL A 232 28.69 -7.37 13.65
N PRO A 233 27.57 -6.65 13.85
CA PRO A 233 26.76 -6.82 15.05
C PRO A 233 26.44 -8.31 15.21
N LYS A 234 26.77 -8.88 16.38
CA LYS A 234 26.42 -10.28 16.68
C LYS A 234 24.94 -10.45 16.39
N THR A 235 24.62 -11.41 15.54
CA THR A 235 23.26 -11.89 15.32
C THR A 235 22.58 -11.97 16.68
N ILE A 236 21.51 -11.20 16.88
CA ILE A 236 20.54 -11.52 17.92
C ILE A 236 20.02 -12.87 17.47
N GLN A 237 20.58 -13.96 18.02
CA GLN A 237 20.13 -15.30 17.70
C GLN A 237 18.64 -15.31 18.00
N GLU A 238 17.84 -15.42 16.94
CA GLU A 238 16.48 -15.89 17.06
C GLU A 238 16.60 -17.33 17.57
N THR A 239 16.55 -17.47 18.89
CA THR A 239 16.20 -18.74 19.50
C THR A 239 14.94 -19.19 18.78
N PRO A 240 14.89 -20.42 18.22
CA PRO A 240 13.64 -20.92 17.69
C PRO A 240 12.63 -20.81 18.81
N VAL A 241 11.62 -19.96 18.64
CA VAL A 241 10.45 -19.93 19.52
C VAL A 241 9.62 -21.15 19.17
N VAL A 242 10.19 -22.33 19.44
CA VAL A 242 9.39 -23.41 19.99
C VAL A 242 9.36 -23.09 21.46
N SER A 243 8.44 -22.20 21.84
CA SER A 243 7.92 -22.17 23.20
C SER A 243 7.22 -23.50 23.42
N VAL A 244 8.00 -24.55 23.68
CA VAL A 244 7.53 -25.60 24.59
C VAL A 244 7.43 -24.85 25.91
N ASP A 245 6.23 -24.36 26.20
CA ASP A 245 5.89 -23.79 27.48
C ASP A 245 6.49 -24.70 28.54
N SER A 246 7.47 -24.18 29.27
CA SER A 246 8.01 -24.81 30.45
C SER A 246 6.89 -24.81 31.48
N SER A 247 6.00 -25.80 31.39
CA SER A 247 4.94 -26.19 32.31
C SER A 247 4.75 -25.20 33.46
N SER A 248 4.28 -23.99 33.15
CA SER A 248 3.86 -23.06 34.19
C SER A 248 2.55 -23.66 34.67
N ILE A 249 2.55 -24.17 35.89
CA ILE A 249 1.34 -24.68 36.50
C ILE A 249 0.34 -23.52 36.43
N PRO A 250 -0.77 -23.65 35.68
CA PRO A 250 -1.72 -22.56 35.53
C PRO A 250 -2.16 -22.12 36.92
N ALA A 251 -2.32 -20.81 37.15
CA ALA A 251 -2.86 -20.37 38.42
C ALA A 251 -4.23 -21.04 38.61
N LEU A 252 -4.60 -21.40 39.85
CA LEU A 252 -5.90 -22.05 40.11
C LEU A 252 -7.07 -21.26 39.50
N ALA A 253 -6.95 -19.93 39.44
CA ALA A 253 -7.92 -19.07 38.78
C ALA A 253 -8.06 -19.36 37.26
N ASP A 254 -6.98 -19.68 36.55
CA ASP A 254 -7.01 -19.99 35.11
C ASP A 254 -7.73 -21.31 34.83
N LEU A 255 -7.62 -22.29 35.74
CA LEU A 255 -8.32 -23.58 35.64
C LEU A 255 -9.84 -23.47 35.84
N VAL A 256 -10.31 -22.39 36.47
CA VAL A 256 -11.75 -22.20 36.78
C VAL A 256 -12.46 -21.38 35.71
N VAL A 257 -11.75 -20.58 34.91
CA VAL A 257 -12.37 -19.71 33.88
C VAL A 257 -13.19 -20.52 32.88
N GLU A 258 -12.61 -21.57 32.30
CA GLU A 258 -13.29 -22.36 31.26
C GLU A 258 -14.55 -23.08 31.81
N PRO A 259 -14.49 -23.84 32.92
CA PRO A 259 -15.69 -24.42 33.52
C PRO A 259 -16.75 -23.39 33.91
N ALA A 260 -16.33 -22.23 34.44
CA ALA A 260 -17.26 -21.17 34.82
C ALA A 260 -17.98 -20.62 33.58
N VAL A 261 -17.24 -20.29 32.51
CA VAL A 261 -17.79 -19.84 31.22
C VAL A 261 -18.76 -20.86 30.66
N ALA A 262 -18.37 -22.14 30.58
CA ALA A 262 -19.25 -23.20 30.10
C ALA A 262 -20.57 -23.26 30.88
N ARG A 263 -20.50 -23.23 32.22
CA ARG A 263 -21.69 -23.22 33.08
C ARG A 263 -22.56 -21.98 32.89
N SER A 264 -21.96 -20.81 32.74
CA SER A 264 -22.68 -19.56 32.47
C SER A 264 -23.41 -19.60 31.12
N LEU A 265 -22.79 -20.19 30.10
CA LEU A 265 -23.41 -20.40 28.80
C LEU A 265 -24.59 -21.38 28.87
N GLU A 266 -24.49 -22.45 29.65
CA GLU A 266 -25.59 -23.42 29.87
C GLU A 266 -26.76 -22.81 30.62
N LEU A 267 -26.49 -22.04 31.68
CA LEU A 267 -27.51 -21.47 32.55
C LEU A 267 -28.05 -20.11 32.07
N GLY A 268 -27.37 -19.45 31.13
CA GLY A 268 -27.68 -18.09 30.69
C GLY A 268 -27.52 -17.03 31.79
N ASN A 269 -26.73 -17.30 32.83
CA ASN A 269 -26.48 -16.38 33.95
C ASN A 269 -25.01 -15.91 33.95
N THR A 270 -24.78 -14.60 33.93
CA THR A 270 -23.45 -13.97 33.95
C THR A 270 -22.90 -13.69 35.35
N ASP A 271 -23.72 -13.75 36.40
CA ASP A 271 -23.40 -13.30 37.76
C ASP A 271 -22.10 -13.93 38.30
N GLU A 272 -21.91 -15.25 38.08
CA GLU A 272 -20.76 -16.00 38.59
C GLU A 272 -19.43 -15.59 37.94
N ILE A 273 -19.47 -15.02 36.73
CA ILE A 273 -18.29 -14.67 35.94
C ILE A 273 -18.00 -13.18 35.99
N GLU A 274 -18.99 -12.34 36.26
CA GLU A 274 -18.83 -10.87 36.24
C GLU A 274 -17.65 -10.36 37.06
N LEU A 275 -17.36 -10.99 38.21
CA LEU A 275 -16.21 -10.67 39.05
C LEU A 275 -14.85 -11.01 38.41
N LEU A 276 -14.81 -12.00 37.50
CA LEU A 276 -13.61 -12.44 36.81
C LEU A 276 -13.33 -11.60 35.54
N ILE A 277 -14.37 -11.03 34.92
CA ILE A 277 -14.28 -10.31 33.64
C ILE A 277 -13.16 -9.25 33.62
N PRO A 278 -13.03 -8.34 34.61
CA PRO A 278 -12.00 -7.30 34.56
C PRO A 278 -10.56 -7.81 34.48
N SER A 279 -10.28 -8.99 35.04
CA SER A 279 -8.93 -9.55 35.09
C SER A 279 -8.68 -10.66 34.07
N LYS A 280 -9.74 -11.35 33.61
CA LYS A 280 -9.64 -12.54 32.76
C LYS A 280 -10.36 -12.40 31.40
N ALA A 281 -10.76 -11.20 31.00
CA ALA A 281 -11.45 -10.97 29.72
C ALA A 281 -10.79 -11.67 28.50
N PRO A 282 -9.46 -11.65 28.29
CA PRO A 282 -8.86 -12.36 27.15
C PRO A 282 -9.07 -13.88 27.18
N GLN A 283 -9.00 -14.49 28.36
CA GLN A 283 -9.21 -15.93 28.53
C GLN A 283 -10.69 -16.28 28.32
N ILE A 284 -11.60 -15.49 28.88
CA ILE A 284 -13.05 -15.66 28.67
C ILE A 284 -13.39 -15.54 27.18
N MET A 285 -12.84 -14.54 26.49
CA MET A 285 -13.02 -14.38 25.03
C MET A 285 -12.57 -15.61 24.25
N ASN A 286 -11.44 -16.22 24.62
CA ASN A 286 -10.95 -17.43 23.94
C ASN A 286 -11.90 -18.61 24.14
N VAL A 287 -12.44 -18.81 25.34
CA VAL A 287 -13.45 -19.85 25.60
C VAL A 287 -14.71 -19.57 24.78
N LEU A 288 -15.20 -18.33 24.79
CA LEU A 288 -16.38 -17.93 24.01
C LEU A 288 -16.20 -18.14 22.50
N ARG A 289 -15.01 -17.85 21.95
CA ARG A 289 -14.68 -18.09 20.53
C ARG A 289 -14.69 -19.57 20.14
N ALA A 290 -14.38 -20.47 21.07
CA ALA A 290 -14.33 -21.90 20.79
C ALA A 290 -15.71 -22.52 20.51
N HIS A 291 -16.81 -21.82 20.83
CA HIS A 291 -18.16 -22.29 20.56
C HIS A 291 -18.58 -22.07 19.10
N ASN A 292 -18.92 -23.16 18.42
CA ASN A 292 -19.44 -23.16 17.06
C ASN A 292 -20.55 -24.23 16.88
N PRO A 293 -21.82 -23.86 16.66
CA PRO A 293 -22.33 -22.48 16.56
C PRO A 293 -22.32 -21.75 17.92
N PHE A 294 -22.35 -20.42 17.89
CA PHE A 294 -22.39 -19.62 19.12
C PHE A 294 -23.78 -19.67 19.78
N PRO A 295 -23.90 -20.00 21.08
CA PRO A 295 -25.19 -20.16 21.75
C PRO A 295 -25.85 -18.81 22.07
N ASP A 296 -27.17 -18.71 21.85
CA ASP A 296 -27.96 -17.49 22.16
C ASP A 296 -27.90 -17.12 23.65
N THR A 297 -27.88 -18.12 24.53
CA THR A 297 -27.74 -17.94 25.99
C THR A 297 -26.42 -17.29 26.38
N GLY A 298 -25.38 -17.37 25.53
CA GLY A 298 -24.08 -16.76 25.74
C GLY A 298 -23.97 -15.31 25.30
N LEU A 299 -24.95 -14.79 24.56
CA LEU A 299 -24.92 -13.44 24.02
C LEU A 299 -24.82 -12.35 25.10
N PRO A 300 -25.54 -12.44 26.25
CA PRO A 300 -25.38 -11.48 27.33
C PRO A 300 -23.95 -11.46 27.87
N LEU A 301 -23.34 -12.63 28.12
CA LEU A 301 -21.97 -12.72 28.61
C LEU A 301 -20.98 -12.08 27.62
N LEU A 302 -21.10 -12.40 26.34
CA LEU A 302 -20.26 -11.83 25.29
C LEU A 302 -20.34 -10.29 25.30
N LYS A 303 -21.55 -9.72 25.41
CA LYS A 303 -21.75 -8.27 25.48
C LYS A 303 -21.08 -7.65 26.70
N VAL A 304 -21.17 -8.28 27.88
CA VAL A 304 -20.50 -7.78 29.10
C VAL A 304 -18.98 -7.81 28.93
N VAL A 305 -18.43 -8.91 28.43
CA VAL A 305 -16.98 -9.07 28.22
C VAL A 305 -16.47 -8.08 27.18
N LEU A 306 -17.16 -7.94 26.05
CA LEU A 306 -16.82 -6.96 25.03
C LEU A 306 -16.86 -5.54 25.58
N LYS A 307 -17.90 -5.15 26.35
CA LYS A 307 -17.95 -3.83 27.00
C LYS A 307 -16.75 -3.59 27.91
N GLN A 308 -16.28 -4.61 28.63
CA GLN A 308 -15.11 -4.47 29.47
C GLN A 308 -13.84 -4.25 28.64
N VAL A 309 -13.64 -5.01 27.55
CA VAL A 309 -12.49 -4.84 26.65
C VAL A 309 -12.54 -3.47 25.95
N PHE A 310 -13.74 -3.08 25.52
CA PHE A 310 -14.03 -1.83 24.81
C PHE A 310 -13.81 -0.58 25.65
N LYS A 311 -13.72 -0.67 26.98
CA LYS A 311 -13.31 0.46 27.84
C LYS A 311 -11.90 0.97 27.52
N ASN A 312 -11.04 0.11 26.98
CA ASN A 312 -9.64 0.47 26.69
C ASN A 312 -9.43 0.92 25.23
N ASP A 313 -10.25 0.44 24.31
CA ASP A 313 -10.29 0.84 22.89
C ASP A 313 -11.76 0.94 22.48
N THR A 314 -12.28 2.18 22.50
CA THR A 314 -13.68 2.46 22.20
C THR A 314 -13.97 2.57 20.70
N GLU A 315 -12.96 2.42 19.83
CA GLU A 315 -13.15 2.52 18.38
C GLU A 315 -13.21 1.13 17.73
N THR A 316 -12.50 0.15 18.29
CA THR A 316 -12.36 -1.19 17.68
C THR A 316 -13.26 -2.25 18.35
N LEU A 317 -14.15 -2.84 17.56
CA LEU A 317 -14.92 -4.03 17.91
C LEU A 317 -14.32 -5.25 17.20
N ASP A 318 -13.51 -6.01 17.93
CA ASP A 318 -12.92 -7.27 17.45
C ASP A 318 -13.83 -8.47 17.74
N LEU A 319 -14.43 -9.02 16.69
CA LEU A 319 -15.24 -10.24 16.70
C LEU A 319 -14.58 -11.35 15.88
N SER A 320 -13.26 -11.28 15.68
CA SER A 320 -12.51 -12.29 14.95
C SER A 320 -12.64 -13.67 15.61
N GLY A 321 -12.81 -14.71 14.79
CA GLY A 321 -12.94 -16.10 15.24
C GLY A 321 -14.28 -16.48 15.85
N PHE A 322 -15.22 -15.55 16.03
CA PHE A 322 -16.54 -15.91 16.56
C PHE A 322 -17.45 -16.53 15.50
N SER A 323 -18.26 -17.50 15.92
CA SER A 323 -19.27 -18.19 15.09
C SER A 323 -20.69 -17.64 15.34
N LEU A 324 -20.83 -16.31 15.30
CA LEU A 324 -22.12 -15.62 15.49
C LEU A 324 -23.02 -15.78 14.27
N SER A 325 -24.33 -15.92 14.48
CA SER A 325 -25.33 -15.77 13.41
C SER A 325 -25.49 -14.29 13.00
N PRO A 326 -26.10 -13.99 11.83
CA PRO A 326 -26.33 -12.60 11.41
C PRO A 326 -27.12 -11.77 12.43
N ASN A 327 -28.12 -12.39 13.09
CA ASN A 327 -28.94 -11.73 14.11
C ASN A 327 -28.17 -11.46 15.39
N GLN A 328 -27.33 -12.40 15.83
CA GLN A 328 -26.47 -12.22 16.99
C GLN A 328 -25.43 -11.12 16.73
N LEU A 329 -24.79 -11.13 15.55
CA LEU A 329 -23.85 -10.09 15.12
C LEU A 329 -24.51 -8.71 15.14
N ALA A 330 -25.70 -8.58 14.53
CA ALA A 330 -26.45 -7.34 14.54
C ALA A 330 -26.79 -6.87 15.97
N SER A 331 -27.19 -7.80 16.86
CA SER A 331 -27.47 -7.50 18.26
C SER A 331 -26.24 -6.96 18.99
N VAL A 332 -25.07 -7.60 18.84
CA VAL A 332 -23.82 -7.15 19.47
C VAL A 332 -23.38 -5.79 18.91
N ALA A 333 -23.39 -5.63 17.59
CA ALA A 333 -22.96 -4.40 16.93
C ALA A 333 -23.84 -3.20 17.30
N SER A 334 -25.15 -3.40 17.45
CA SER A 334 -26.10 -2.34 17.84
C SER A 334 -25.84 -1.79 19.25
N GLU A 335 -25.22 -2.58 20.12
CA GLU A 335 -24.93 -2.21 21.50
C GLU A 335 -23.61 -1.42 21.63
N MET A 336 -22.68 -1.66 20.71
CA MET A 336 -21.38 -0.99 20.64
C MET A 336 -21.47 0.23 19.70
N LYS A 337 -22.23 1.24 20.12
CA LYS A 337 -22.56 2.42 19.29
C LYS A 337 -21.32 3.17 18.81
N ASP A 338 -20.31 3.30 19.67
CA ASP A 338 -19.11 4.09 19.39
C ASP A 338 -18.08 3.35 18.52
N ALA A 339 -18.26 2.04 18.30
CA ALA A 339 -17.32 1.28 17.48
C ALA A 339 -17.34 1.83 16.05
N ARG A 340 -16.17 2.10 15.46
CA ARG A 340 -16.02 2.54 14.08
C ARG A 340 -15.18 1.57 13.25
N ILE A 341 -14.39 0.73 13.91
CA ILE A 341 -13.59 -0.32 13.31
C ILE A 341 -14.21 -1.66 13.74
N ILE A 342 -14.55 -2.52 12.79
CA ILE A 342 -15.16 -3.82 13.04
C ILE A 342 -14.32 -4.89 12.36
N ILE A 343 -13.87 -5.88 13.13
CA ILE A 343 -13.04 -6.98 12.64
C ILE A 343 -13.84 -8.27 12.75
N LEU A 344 -14.14 -8.89 11.61
CA LEU A 344 -14.87 -10.17 11.51
C LEU A 344 -13.97 -11.29 10.93
N SER A 345 -12.66 -11.09 10.93
CA SER A 345 -11.69 -11.96 10.29
C SER A 345 -11.60 -13.35 10.96
N HIS A 346 -11.01 -14.32 10.27
CA HIS A 346 -10.73 -15.67 10.79
C HIS A 346 -11.98 -16.43 11.26
N SER A 347 -13.10 -16.26 10.56
CA SER A 347 -14.34 -16.98 10.82
C SER A 347 -14.99 -17.40 9.51
N SER A 348 -14.89 -18.70 9.20
CA SER A 348 -15.49 -19.29 8.00
C SER A 348 -17.03 -19.23 8.00
N VAL A 349 -17.65 -18.97 9.16
CA VAL A 349 -19.10 -18.81 9.31
C VAL A 349 -19.57 -17.45 8.80
N VAL A 350 -18.70 -16.44 8.76
CA VAL A 350 -19.03 -15.10 8.27
C VAL A 350 -19.26 -15.12 6.77
N THR A 351 -20.46 -14.72 6.35
CA THR A 351 -20.93 -14.69 4.94
C THR A 351 -21.43 -13.30 4.54
N VAL A 352 -21.81 -13.12 3.27
CA VAL A 352 -22.42 -11.86 2.79
C VAL A 352 -23.66 -11.44 3.58
N GLU A 353 -24.43 -12.39 4.12
CA GLU A 353 -25.59 -12.08 4.97
C GLU A 353 -25.18 -11.44 6.31
N HIS A 354 -24.01 -11.80 6.84
CA HIS A 354 -23.46 -11.15 8.02
C HIS A 354 -23.08 -9.70 7.73
N VAL A 355 -22.45 -9.46 6.57
CA VAL A 355 -22.11 -8.09 6.11
C VAL A 355 -23.37 -7.24 5.96
N ARG A 356 -24.43 -7.78 5.34
CA ARG A 356 -25.73 -7.08 5.22
C ARG A 356 -26.35 -6.78 6.57
N ALA A 357 -26.44 -7.78 7.45
CA ALA A 357 -27.04 -7.63 8.77
C ALA A 357 -26.29 -6.57 9.59
N LEU A 358 -24.95 -6.60 9.55
CA LEU A 358 -24.10 -5.62 10.22
C LEU A 358 -24.34 -4.20 9.70
N LEU A 359 -24.22 -4.01 8.38
CA LEU A 359 -24.33 -2.67 7.76
C LEU A 359 -25.76 -2.10 7.84
N THR A 360 -26.77 -2.96 8.01
CA THR A 360 -28.15 -2.53 8.27
C THR A 360 -28.29 -1.87 9.64
N VAL A 361 -27.69 -2.45 10.69
CA VAL A 361 -27.78 -1.89 12.05
C VAL A 361 -26.71 -0.85 12.35
N LYS A 362 -25.60 -0.90 11.62
CA LYS A 362 -24.43 -0.06 11.84
C LYS A 362 -23.82 0.35 10.48
N PRO A 363 -24.46 1.29 9.77
CA PRO A 363 -24.02 1.72 8.45
C PRO A 363 -22.73 2.55 8.49
N GLU A 364 -22.51 3.31 9.57
CA GLU A 364 -21.36 4.21 9.70
C GLU A 364 -20.15 3.49 10.30
N ILE A 365 -19.30 2.95 9.42
CA ILE A 365 -18.09 2.21 9.77
C ILE A 365 -16.89 2.87 9.09
N ASP A 366 -15.87 3.18 9.86
CA ASP A 366 -14.61 3.66 9.30
C ASP A 366 -13.86 2.51 8.64
N ARG A 367 -13.81 1.33 9.28
CA ARG A 367 -13.15 0.15 8.71
C ARG A 367 -13.85 -1.16 9.03
N LEU A 368 -14.05 -2.00 8.01
CA LEU A 368 -14.54 -3.38 8.15
C LEU A 368 -13.48 -4.37 7.65
N GLU A 369 -13.05 -5.31 8.49
CA GLU A 369 -12.07 -6.33 8.13
C GLU A 369 -12.71 -7.71 7.96
N LEU A 370 -12.45 -8.35 6.82
CA LEU A 370 -13.05 -9.61 6.36
C LEU A 370 -11.98 -10.57 5.82
N LEU A 371 -10.83 -10.67 6.49
CA LEU A 371 -9.75 -11.59 6.09
C LEU A 371 -10.08 -13.01 6.58
N ASP A 372 -9.80 -14.02 5.76
CA ASP A 372 -10.06 -15.43 6.09
C ASP A 372 -11.49 -15.68 6.62
N THR A 373 -12.49 -15.31 5.81
CA THR A 373 -13.91 -15.50 6.12
C THR A 373 -14.59 -16.38 5.07
N GLY A 374 -15.84 -16.77 5.33
CA GLY A 374 -16.69 -17.43 4.34
C GLY A 374 -17.15 -16.50 3.19
N VAL A 375 -16.83 -15.22 3.23
CA VAL A 375 -17.07 -14.26 2.14
C VAL A 375 -16.02 -14.49 1.04
N THR A 376 -16.39 -15.24 0.00
CA THR A 376 -15.48 -15.48 -1.14
C THR A 376 -15.31 -14.23 -2.00
N ASN A 377 -14.25 -14.18 -2.82
CA ASN A 377 -14.05 -13.07 -3.77
C ASN A 377 -15.24 -12.87 -4.72
N ASP A 378 -15.83 -13.96 -5.20
CA ASP A 378 -17.00 -13.90 -6.09
C ASP A 378 -18.25 -13.42 -5.36
N ALA A 379 -18.45 -13.86 -4.11
CA ALA A 379 -19.57 -13.41 -3.29
C ALA A 379 -19.44 -11.92 -2.94
N PHE A 380 -18.25 -11.46 -2.56
CA PHE A 380 -17.99 -10.05 -2.30
C PHE A 380 -18.11 -9.19 -3.57
N SER A 381 -17.57 -9.66 -4.69
CA SER A 381 -17.74 -9.00 -5.99
C SER A 381 -19.22 -8.88 -6.38
N SER A 382 -20.00 -9.92 -6.13
CA SER A 382 -21.45 -9.92 -6.38
C SER A 382 -22.16 -8.93 -5.48
N LEU A 383 -21.80 -8.87 -4.19
CA LEU A 383 -22.36 -7.92 -3.24
C LEU A 383 -22.11 -6.46 -3.66
N LEU A 384 -20.90 -6.14 -4.11
CA LEU A 384 -20.58 -4.81 -4.65
C LEU A 384 -21.43 -4.46 -5.89
N LYS A 385 -21.86 -5.46 -6.67
CA LYS A 385 -22.70 -5.27 -7.88
C LYS A 385 -24.16 -5.10 -7.55
N THR A 386 -24.68 -5.94 -6.66
CA THR A 386 -26.12 -5.99 -6.38
C THR A 386 -26.54 -4.95 -5.36
N ASP A 387 -25.66 -4.61 -4.41
CA ASP A 387 -26.01 -3.74 -3.28
C ASP A 387 -24.87 -2.77 -2.92
N PRO A 388 -24.38 -1.94 -3.87
CA PRO A 388 -23.32 -0.97 -3.57
C PRO A 388 -23.72 0.04 -2.49
N ASP A 389 -25.03 0.29 -2.32
CA ASP A 389 -25.57 1.29 -1.42
C ASP A 389 -25.29 1.03 0.06
N ILE A 390 -25.13 -0.24 0.46
CA ILE A 390 -24.84 -0.58 1.87
C ILE A 390 -23.45 -0.08 2.31
N PHE A 391 -22.57 0.24 1.36
CA PHE A 391 -21.21 0.73 1.61
C PHE A 391 -21.07 2.26 1.56
N LYS A 392 -22.16 3.01 1.35
CA LYS A 392 -22.13 4.49 1.24
C LYS A 392 -21.54 5.20 2.46
N CYS A 393 -21.61 4.56 3.62
CA CYS A 393 -21.10 5.07 4.89
C CYS A 393 -19.92 4.24 5.44
N VAL A 394 -19.31 3.41 4.58
CA VAL A 394 -18.14 2.59 4.93
C VAL A 394 -16.90 3.19 4.28
N SER A 395 -15.96 3.70 5.07
CA SER A 395 -14.74 4.33 4.52
C SER A 395 -13.78 3.30 3.92
N ASP A 396 -13.53 2.22 4.67
CA ASP A 396 -12.55 1.20 4.31
C ASP A 396 -13.10 -0.21 4.52
N VAL A 397 -12.82 -1.10 3.56
CA VAL A 397 -13.02 -2.54 3.72
C VAL A 397 -11.72 -3.25 3.37
N VAL A 398 -11.31 -4.16 4.26
CA VAL A 398 -10.17 -5.05 4.08
C VAL A 398 -10.70 -6.43 3.70
N HIS A 399 -10.45 -6.82 2.45
CA HIS A 399 -10.90 -8.11 1.91
C HIS A 399 -9.96 -8.56 0.80
N HIS A 400 -9.73 -9.88 0.68
CA HIS A 400 -8.90 -10.51 -0.36
C HIS A 400 -9.17 -9.98 -1.78
N HIS A 401 -10.45 -9.92 -2.16
CA HIS A 401 -10.94 -9.33 -3.40
C HIS A 401 -10.48 -7.89 -3.66
N LEU A 402 -10.16 -7.09 -2.65
CA LEU A 402 -9.78 -5.68 -2.80
C LEU A 402 -8.26 -5.45 -2.81
N VAL A 403 -7.49 -6.41 -2.30
CA VAL A 403 -6.01 -6.37 -2.27
C VAL A 403 -5.36 -7.17 -3.40
N SER A 404 -6.12 -8.06 -4.05
CA SER A 404 -5.66 -8.81 -5.24
C SER A 404 -5.63 -7.94 -6.52
N SER A 405 -5.13 -8.43 -7.65
CA SER A 405 -5.02 -7.68 -8.92
C SER A 405 -6.04 -8.08 -10.00
N ARG A 406 -7.05 -8.90 -9.67
CA ARG A 406 -7.74 -9.73 -10.68
C ARG A 406 -9.19 -9.38 -11.04
N HIS A 407 -9.82 -8.35 -10.46
CA HIS A 407 -11.27 -8.16 -10.63
C HIS A 407 -11.70 -6.70 -10.97
N THR A 408 -12.81 -6.56 -11.71
CA THR A 408 -13.48 -5.27 -11.97
C THR A 408 -14.52 -4.98 -10.89
N ASN A 409 -14.64 -3.73 -10.43
CA ASN A 409 -15.59 -3.39 -9.39
C ASN A 409 -16.62 -2.33 -9.82
N PRO A 410 -17.92 -2.64 -9.72
CA PRO A 410 -19.03 -1.69 -9.97
C PRO A 410 -19.08 -0.52 -8.99
N GLY A 411 -19.69 0.59 -9.41
CA GLY A 411 -20.00 1.73 -8.52
C GLY A 411 -18.77 2.47 -7.98
N SER A 412 -17.60 2.20 -8.57
CA SER A 412 -16.33 2.76 -8.10
C SER A 412 -16.21 4.27 -8.33
N PHE A 413 -15.45 4.92 -7.45
CA PHE A 413 -14.93 6.25 -7.71
C PHE A 413 -13.70 6.14 -8.60
N HIS A 414 -13.64 6.91 -9.68
CA HIS A 414 -12.53 6.92 -10.61
C HIS A 414 -11.72 8.21 -10.50
N VAL A 415 -10.41 8.13 -10.67
CA VAL A 415 -9.57 9.31 -10.90
C VAL A 415 -8.94 9.20 -12.28
N ILE A 416 -9.09 10.26 -13.07
CA ILE A 416 -8.40 10.45 -14.34
C ILE A 416 -7.56 11.71 -14.24
N ALA A 417 -6.25 11.54 -14.19
CA ALA A 417 -5.32 12.65 -14.29
C ALA A 417 -4.54 12.56 -15.60
N SER A 418 -4.53 13.66 -16.35
CA SER A 418 -3.78 13.79 -17.60
C SER A 418 -2.90 15.03 -17.55
N GLN A 419 -1.78 14.98 -18.26
CA GLN A 419 -0.97 16.15 -18.55
C GLN A 419 -1.19 16.52 -20.01
N ALA A 420 -1.65 17.75 -20.27
CA ALA A 420 -1.82 18.23 -21.63
C ALA A 420 -0.47 18.14 -22.37
N GLY A 421 -0.45 17.56 -23.56
CA GLY A 421 0.73 17.53 -24.42
C GLY A 421 1.65 16.29 -24.33
N SER A 422 1.49 15.39 -23.35
CA SER A 422 2.17 14.07 -23.39
C SER A 422 1.41 13.11 -24.34
N TYR A 423 1.35 13.48 -25.62
CA TYR A 423 0.93 12.57 -26.70
C TYR A 423 1.93 11.43 -26.94
N VAL A 424 3.05 11.40 -26.21
CA VAL A 424 3.93 10.24 -26.20
C VAL A 424 3.29 9.16 -25.32
N ARG A 425 2.32 8.45 -25.91
CA ARG A 425 1.92 7.10 -25.47
C ARG A 425 3.18 6.23 -25.56
N TYR A 426 3.98 6.18 -24.49
CA TYR A 426 5.06 5.22 -24.38
C TYR A 426 4.43 3.82 -24.34
N GLY A 427 4.34 3.19 -25.51
CA GLY A 427 3.96 1.78 -25.65
C GLY A 427 2.50 1.52 -26.04
N GLY A 428 2.25 1.44 -27.34
CA GLY A 428 1.14 0.67 -27.91
C GLY A 428 -0.25 1.34 -27.83
N ARG A 429 -1.14 0.93 -28.73
CA ARG A 429 -2.53 1.42 -28.89
C ARG A 429 -3.47 1.13 -27.69
N GLY A 430 -2.95 0.94 -26.48
CA GLY A 430 -3.69 0.50 -25.30
C GLY A 430 -3.39 1.23 -23.98
N SER A 431 -2.44 2.17 -23.95
CA SER A 431 -2.17 2.99 -22.75
C SER A 431 -3.19 4.13 -22.65
N GLY A 432 -4.48 3.79 -22.56
CA GLY A 432 -5.47 4.71 -21.99
C GLY A 432 -4.89 5.19 -20.67
N GLY A 433 -4.95 6.50 -20.40
CA GLY A 433 -4.35 7.09 -19.20
C GLY A 433 -4.75 6.33 -17.92
N ASN A 434 -4.00 6.55 -16.85
CA ASN A 434 -4.15 5.82 -15.60
C ASN A 434 -5.52 6.09 -14.92
N ILE A 435 -6.58 5.46 -15.43
CA ILE A 435 -7.89 5.45 -14.81
C ILE A 435 -7.78 4.51 -13.62
N GLN A 436 -7.64 5.09 -12.43
CA GLN A 436 -7.60 4.31 -11.20
C GLN A 436 -8.97 4.35 -10.54
N SER A 437 -9.37 3.26 -9.91
CA SER A 437 -10.69 3.14 -9.31
C SER A 437 -10.69 2.41 -7.97
N ILE A 438 -11.59 2.84 -7.08
CA ILE A 438 -11.88 2.17 -5.80
C ILE A 438 -13.39 1.96 -5.63
N PRO A 439 -13.83 0.77 -5.21
CA PRO A 439 -15.27 0.46 -5.11
C PRO A 439 -15.95 0.99 -3.87
N ILE A 440 -15.19 1.15 -2.78
CA ILE A 440 -15.70 1.56 -1.49
C ILE A 440 -14.96 2.82 -1.08
N TRP A 441 -15.75 3.87 -0.85
CA TRP A 441 -15.25 5.21 -0.66
C TRP A 441 -16.29 6.09 0.01
N THR A 442 -15.79 7.06 0.76
CA THR A 442 -16.56 8.13 1.38
C THR A 442 -16.05 9.48 0.87
N PRO A 443 -16.88 10.54 0.88
CA PRO A 443 -16.45 11.86 0.42
C PRO A 443 -15.23 12.37 1.18
N ALA A 444 -15.17 12.16 2.50
CA ALA A 444 -14.00 12.52 3.31
C ALA A 444 -12.70 11.85 2.80
N LYS A 445 -12.75 10.54 2.56
CA LYS A 445 -11.60 9.77 2.04
C LYS A 445 -11.17 10.26 0.66
N ILE A 446 -12.12 10.50 -0.24
CA ILE A 446 -11.82 10.99 -1.59
C ILE A 446 -11.13 12.35 -1.52
N ILE A 447 -11.68 13.32 -0.79
CA ILE A 447 -11.09 14.67 -0.73
C ILE A 447 -9.69 14.64 -0.10
N GLN A 448 -9.50 13.88 0.98
CA GLN A 448 -8.17 13.69 1.58
C GLN A 448 -7.16 13.13 0.57
N ASN A 449 -7.53 12.08 -0.16
CA ASN A 449 -6.64 11.43 -1.11
C ASN A 449 -6.38 12.30 -2.35
N LEU A 450 -7.37 13.11 -2.78
CA LEU A 450 -7.19 14.10 -3.84
C LEU A 450 -6.27 15.25 -3.42
N ILE A 451 -6.32 15.70 -2.16
CA ILE A 451 -5.37 16.68 -1.61
C ILE A 451 -3.93 16.15 -1.74
N ASP A 452 -3.69 14.89 -1.36
CA ASP A 452 -2.37 14.25 -1.48
C ASP A 452 -1.88 14.24 -2.94
N ILE A 453 -2.77 13.89 -3.88
CA ILE A 453 -2.48 13.89 -5.32
C ILE A 453 -2.18 15.31 -5.81
N LEU A 454 -3.05 16.27 -5.51
CA LEU A 454 -2.97 17.64 -6.02
C LEU A 454 -1.77 18.40 -5.47
N LYS A 455 -1.37 18.17 -4.21
CA LYS A 455 -0.12 18.71 -3.66
C LYS A 455 1.08 18.39 -4.54
N MET A 456 1.14 17.16 -5.08
CA MET A 456 2.20 16.77 -6.00
C MET A 456 1.97 17.33 -7.41
N LEU A 457 0.76 17.21 -7.94
CA LEU A 457 0.48 17.59 -9.34
C LEU A 457 0.57 19.11 -9.61
N VAL A 458 0.29 19.94 -8.61
CA VAL A 458 0.29 21.41 -8.73
C VAL A 458 1.64 22.03 -8.39
N THR A 459 2.57 21.28 -7.80
CA THR A 459 3.89 21.81 -7.43
C THR A 459 4.82 21.97 -8.65
N ASP A 460 5.47 23.14 -8.75
CA ASP A 460 6.39 23.53 -9.84
C ASP A 460 7.68 22.69 -9.89
N ASP A 461 8.12 22.17 -8.74
CA ASP A 461 9.45 21.55 -8.58
C ASP A 461 9.59 20.20 -9.31
N LEU A 462 8.51 19.65 -9.87
CA LEU A 462 8.48 18.35 -10.53
C LEU A 462 8.56 18.41 -12.07
N ALA A 463 9.02 19.53 -12.63
CA ALA A 463 9.00 19.80 -14.08
C ALA A 463 9.73 18.78 -15.00
N SER A 464 10.41 17.77 -14.44
CA SER A 464 11.06 16.69 -15.18
C SER A 464 10.39 15.32 -15.04
N MET A 465 9.39 15.17 -14.18
CA MET A 465 8.71 13.90 -13.94
C MET A 465 7.26 13.99 -14.38
N GLU A 466 6.69 12.87 -14.84
CA GLU A 466 5.29 12.75 -15.22
C GLU A 466 4.50 12.03 -14.10
N PRO A 467 4.16 12.74 -12.99
CA PRO A 467 3.55 12.12 -11.82
C PRO A 467 2.19 11.47 -12.10
N THR A 468 1.51 11.84 -13.18
CA THR A 468 0.28 11.17 -13.65
C THR A 468 0.54 9.75 -14.17
N GLN A 469 1.75 9.44 -14.62
CA GLN A 469 2.19 8.10 -15.04
C GLN A 469 2.80 7.28 -13.89
N SER A 470 3.04 7.89 -12.73
CA SER A 470 3.54 7.21 -11.55
C SER A 470 2.47 6.38 -10.82
N ILE A 471 2.91 5.59 -9.84
CA ILE A 471 2.03 4.91 -8.88
C ILE A 471 1.36 5.84 -7.86
N LEU A 472 1.52 7.17 -7.92
CA LEU A 472 0.93 8.12 -6.96
C LEU A 472 -0.58 7.99 -6.86
N ILE A 473 -1.27 8.02 -8.00
CA ILE A 473 -2.73 7.96 -8.02
C ILE A 473 -3.24 6.65 -7.40
N PRO A 474 -2.75 5.46 -7.81
CA PRO A 474 -3.19 4.25 -7.15
C PRO A 474 -2.78 4.22 -5.67
N ALA A 475 -1.59 4.71 -5.28
CA ALA A 475 -1.17 4.76 -3.88
C ALA A 475 -2.06 5.64 -3.00
N ALA A 476 -2.46 6.82 -3.50
CA ALA A 476 -3.35 7.74 -2.80
C ALA A 476 -4.77 7.22 -2.72
N LEU A 477 -5.34 6.70 -3.81
CA LEU A 477 -6.68 6.12 -3.75
C LEU A 477 -6.75 4.86 -2.88
N SER A 478 -5.66 4.11 -2.80
CA SER A 478 -5.53 2.93 -1.93
C SER A 478 -5.40 3.29 -0.45
N ALA A 479 -5.08 4.54 -0.12
CA ALA A 479 -4.91 4.98 1.27
C ALA A 479 -6.26 5.06 1.98
N GLY A 480 -6.31 4.55 3.21
CA GLY A 480 -7.47 4.69 4.08
C GLY A 480 -7.65 6.12 4.60
N LEU A 481 -8.81 6.37 5.22
CA LEU A 481 -9.08 7.66 5.85
C LEU A 481 -8.12 7.85 7.05
N ARG A 482 -7.45 9.01 7.13
CA ARG A 482 -6.47 9.29 8.17
C ARG A 482 -7.02 10.28 9.18
N LYS A 483 -6.60 10.12 10.44
CA LYS A 483 -6.87 11.15 11.44
C LYS A 483 -6.03 12.40 11.11
N PRO A 484 -6.52 13.62 11.38
CA PRO A 484 -5.73 14.82 11.21
C PRO A 484 -4.36 14.71 11.90
N GLY A 485 -3.30 15.08 11.20
CA GLY A 485 -1.92 15.02 11.70
C GLY A 485 -1.22 13.66 11.57
N THR A 486 -1.90 12.60 11.12
CA THR A 486 -1.22 11.34 10.77
C THR A 486 -0.33 11.54 9.53
N SER A 487 0.93 11.12 9.60
CA SER A 487 1.86 11.16 8.48
C SER A 487 1.35 10.30 7.31
N TRP A 488 1.73 10.70 6.09
CA TRP A 488 1.54 9.87 4.89
C TRP A 488 2.21 8.50 5.01
N ASN A 489 3.36 8.41 5.70
CA ASN A 489 4.12 7.18 5.84
C ASN A 489 3.48 6.20 6.82
N ASP A 490 2.60 6.67 7.72
CA ASP A 490 1.89 5.86 8.71
C ASP A 490 0.50 5.40 8.24
N ARG A 491 0.16 5.67 6.97
CA ARG A 491 -1.19 5.41 6.43
C ARG A 491 -1.53 3.91 6.38
N THR A 492 -2.82 3.63 6.55
CA THR A 492 -3.40 2.33 6.21
C THR A 492 -3.60 2.23 4.69
N VAL A 493 -3.49 1.02 4.14
CA VAL A 493 -3.72 0.71 2.74
C VAL A 493 -4.70 -0.48 2.67
N PRO A 494 -6.00 -0.27 2.95
CA PRO A 494 -6.97 -1.37 3.08
C PRO A 494 -7.31 -2.08 1.76
N MET A 495 -6.95 -1.49 0.63
CA MET A 495 -7.21 -2.01 -0.72
C MET A 495 -6.14 -1.51 -1.68
N VAL A 496 -6.09 -2.10 -2.89
CA VAL A 496 -5.24 -1.62 -3.99
C VAL A 496 -6.14 -1.09 -5.10
N ALA A 497 -6.04 0.22 -5.38
CA ALA A 497 -6.73 0.88 -6.48
C ALA A 497 -6.28 0.29 -7.82
N ARG A 498 -7.23 0.14 -8.75
CA ARG A 498 -6.99 -0.64 -9.98
C ARG A 498 -7.13 0.19 -11.23
N ASN A 499 -6.22 -0.10 -12.17
CA ASN A 499 -6.27 0.30 -13.55
C ASN A 499 -6.88 -0.82 -14.38
N ARG A 500 -8.21 -0.80 -14.63
CA ARG A 500 -8.88 -1.55 -15.71
C ARG A 500 -10.40 -1.34 -15.69
N GLY A 501 -10.89 -0.62 -16.68
CA GLY A 501 -11.56 -1.34 -17.77
C GLY A 501 -12.97 -0.90 -18.12
N ARG A 502 -13.82 -0.46 -17.18
CA ARG A 502 -15.14 0.11 -17.49
C ARG A 502 -15.52 1.10 -16.41
N VAL A 503 -15.85 2.32 -16.82
CA VAL A 503 -16.52 3.25 -15.92
C VAL A 503 -17.98 2.79 -15.82
N HIS A 504 -18.49 2.74 -14.59
CA HIS A 504 -19.83 2.26 -14.33
C HIS A 504 -20.86 3.39 -14.49
N HIS A 505 -22.04 3.07 -15.03
CA HIS A 505 -23.17 4.00 -15.06
C HIS A 505 -23.52 4.43 -13.64
N GLY A 506 -23.79 5.73 -13.43
CA GLY A 506 -23.97 6.31 -12.10
C GLY A 506 -22.69 6.40 -11.26
N GLY A 507 -21.54 6.02 -11.83
CA GLY A 507 -20.25 6.14 -11.18
C GLY A 507 -19.77 7.58 -11.11
N TRP A 508 -18.91 7.85 -10.12
CA TRP A 508 -18.29 9.15 -9.90
C TRP A 508 -16.85 9.15 -10.39
N MET A 509 -16.42 10.30 -10.91
CA MET A 509 -15.07 10.50 -11.41
C MET A 509 -14.51 11.84 -10.95
N PHE A 510 -13.22 11.89 -10.69
CA PHE A 510 -12.46 13.13 -10.62
C PHE A 510 -11.59 13.26 -11.86
N LEU A 511 -11.79 14.36 -12.60
CA LEU A 511 -10.97 14.73 -13.74
C LEU A 511 -9.96 15.78 -13.30
N PHE A 512 -8.71 15.59 -13.68
CA PHE A 512 -7.67 16.60 -13.55
C PHE A 512 -6.85 16.65 -14.83
N ASN A 513 -6.75 17.82 -15.43
CA ASN A 513 -5.89 18.04 -16.60
C ASN A 513 -4.90 19.16 -16.29
N ARG A 514 -3.63 18.80 -16.18
CA ARG A 514 -2.56 19.79 -15.98
C ARG A 514 -2.26 20.47 -17.31
N ALA A 515 -2.34 21.79 -17.36
CA ALA A 515 -1.99 22.54 -18.56
C ALA A 515 -0.49 22.38 -18.85
N ASN A 516 -0.13 22.23 -20.12
CA ASN A 516 1.28 22.22 -20.52
C ASN A 516 1.80 23.66 -20.45
N THR A 517 2.41 24.03 -19.34
CA THR A 517 3.03 25.34 -19.21
C THR A 517 4.52 25.23 -19.57
N PRO A 518 5.09 26.20 -20.31
CA PRO A 518 6.53 26.26 -20.50
C PRO A 518 7.26 26.18 -19.17
N ARG A 519 8.41 25.50 -19.11
CA ARG A 519 9.22 25.36 -17.89
C ARG A 519 9.38 26.73 -17.20
N GLY A 520 9.00 26.81 -15.92
CA GLY A 520 9.08 28.03 -15.10
C GLY A 520 7.81 28.89 -15.06
N SER A 521 6.76 28.51 -15.79
CA SER A 521 5.42 29.10 -15.65
C SER A 521 4.57 28.26 -14.69
N ALA A 522 3.91 28.92 -13.73
CA ALA A 522 3.06 28.25 -12.75
C ALA A 522 2.04 27.33 -13.46
N PRO A 523 1.96 26.03 -13.10
CA PRO A 523 1.07 25.08 -13.74
C PRO A 523 -0.36 25.53 -13.53
N GLY A 524 -1.02 25.90 -14.63
CA GLY A 524 -2.47 25.92 -14.66
C GLY A 524 -3.00 24.49 -14.75
N GLY A 525 -4.30 24.33 -14.53
CA GLY A 525 -4.97 23.07 -14.78
C GLY A 525 -6.46 23.25 -14.89
N THR A 526 -7.16 22.17 -15.22
CA THR A 526 -8.61 22.10 -15.07
C THR A 526 -8.98 20.90 -14.20
N TYR A 527 -10.00 21.04 -13.36
CA TYR A 527 -10.54 19.94 -12.57
C TYR A 527 -12.06 19.89 -12.64
N ALA A 528 -12.63 18.72 -12.38
CA ALA A 528 -14.07 18.55 -12.19
C ALA A 528 -14.37 17.24 -11.46
N PHE A 529 -15.47 17.26 -10.70
CA PHE A 529 -16.15 16.04 -10.30
C PHE A 529 -17.22 15.73 -11.33
N VAL A 530 -17.28 14.49 -11.79
CA VAL A 530 -18.17 14.09 -12.88
C VAL A 530 -18.97 12.87 -12.46
N ARG A 531 -20.28 12.93 -12.69
CA ARG A 531 -21.19 11.77 -12.54
C ARG A 531 -21.59 11.29 -13.93
N LEU A 532 -21.39 9.99 -14.19
CA LEU A 532 -21.85 9.40 -15.44
C LEU A 532 -23.35 9.16 -15.41
N LEU A 533 -24.08 9.69 -16.39
CA LEU A 533 -25.51 9.44 -16.52
C LEU A 533 -25.77 8.07 -17.17
N THR A 534 -26.89 7.47 -16.82
CA THR A 534 -27.32 6.11 -17.18
C THR A 534 -27.77 5.95 -18.62
N ASP A 535 -27.52 6.92 -19.50
CA ASP A 535 -27.95 6.78 -20.89
C ASP A 535 -27.14 5.68 -21.58
N LYS A 536 -27.79 4.94 -22.50
CA LYS A 536 -27.31 3.67 -23.06
C LYS A 536 -25.93 3.73 -23.72
N ASP A 537 -25.46 4.94 -24.03
CA ASP A 537 -24.21 5.20 -24.72
C ASP A 537 -23.16 5.96 -23.88
N CYS A 538 -23.37 6.19 -22.58
CA CYS A 538 -22.47 7.00 -21.72
C CYS A 538 -22.18 8.41 -22.29
N GLN A 539 -23.07 8.98 -23.09
CA GLN A 539 -22.82 10.24 -23.82
C GLN A 539 -23.05 11.50 -22.98
N ALA A 540 -23.70 11.38 -21.83
CA ALA A 540 -24.03 12.51 -20.98
C ALA A 540 -23.38 12.38 -19.61
N VAL A 541 -22.85 13.49 -19.11
CA VAL A 541 -22.24 13.59 -17.78
C VAL A 541 -22.74 14.83 -17.07
N ASP A 542 -22.93 14.73 -15.76
CA ASP A 542 -23.08 15.90 -14.91
C ASP A 542 -21.71 16.34 -14.42
N VAL A 543 -21.45 17.65 -14.43
CA VAL A 543 -20.17 18.24 -14.02
C VAL A 543 -20.39 19.13 -12.80
N PHE A 544 -19.56 18.93 -11.78
CA PHE A 544 -19.64 19.62 -10.50
C PHE A 544 -18.27 20.18 -10.11
N ASP A 545 -18.30 21.31 -9.41
CA ASP A 545 -17.20 21.76 -8.58
C ASP A 545 -17.19 20.98 -7.24
N LEU A 546 -16.28 21.35 -6.32
CA LEU A 546 -16.21 20.69 -5.01
C LEU A 546 -17.53 20.80 -4.23
N ASN A 547 -18.16 21.98 -4.21
CA ASN A 547 -19.37 22.21 -3.44
C ASN A 547 -20.57 21.44 -4.01
N GLY A 548 -20.75 21.47 -5.34
CA GLY A 548 -21.76 20.69 -6.02
C GLY A 548 -21.59 19.19 -5.81
N PHE A 549 -20.34 18.70 -5.84
CA PHE A 549 -20.03 17.31 -5.51
C PHE A 549 -20.48 16.95 -4.09
N LEU A 550 -20.10 17.75 -3.09
CA LEU A 550 -20.44 17.47 -1.69
C LEU A 550 -21.94 17.54 -1.40
N GLU A 551 -22.67 18.45 -2.06
CA GLU A 551 -24.13 18.50 -1.98
C GLU A 551 -24.78 17.24 -2.59
N GLU A 552 -24.29 16.74 -3.73
CA GLU A 552 -24.77 15.48 -4.29
C GLU A 552 -24.40 14.28 -3.40
N MET A 553 -23.21 14.26 -2.79
CA MET A 553 -22.82 13.21 -1.84
C MET A 553 -23.76 13.13 -0.64
N LYS A 554 -24.15 14.29 -0.12
CA LYS A 554 -25.13 14.39 0.96
C LYS A 554 -26.51 13.88 0.52
N LYS A 555 -26.97 14.21 -0.69
CA LYS A 555 -28.23 13.71 -1.25
C LYS A 555 -28.22 12.20 -1.47
N GLU A 556 -27.09 11.64 -1.89
CA GLU A 556 -26.90 10.19 -2.06
C GLU A 556 -26.85 9.43 -0.72
N GLY A 557 -26.75 10.13 0.41
CA GLY A 557 -26.63 9.54 1.75
C GLY A 557 -25.22 9.04 2.05
N ARG A 558 -24.19 9.56 1.38
CA ARG A 558 -22.79 9.19 1.63
C ARG A 558 -22.22 9.98 2.80
N ALA A 559 -21.52 9.28 3.68
CA ALA A 559 -20.90 9.86 4.88
C ALA A 559 -19.61 9.09 5.24
N PRO A 560 -18.69 9.69 6.01
CA PRO A 560 -18.68 11.09 6.43
C PRO A 560 -18.33 12.04 5.28
N LEU A 561 -18.86 13.27 5.38
CA LEU A 561 -18.40 14.39 4.56
C LEU A 561 -17.00 14.83 5.02
N PRO A 562 -16.16 15.40 4.13
CA PRO A 562 -14.86 15.95 4.53
C PRO A 562 -15.01 17.04 5.60
N SER A 563 -13.98 17.22 6.42
CA SER A 563 -13.95 18.33 7.38
C SER A 563 -13.83 19.68 6.67
N THR A 564 -14.22 20.75 7.35
CA THR A 564 -14.08 22.13 6.85
C THR A 564 -12.64 22.48 6.50
N GLU A 565 -11.68 21.94 7.24
CA GLU A 565 -10.25 22.14 7.02
C GLU A 565 -9.79 21.45 5.74
N ALA A 566 -10.26 20.22 5.49
CA ALA A 566 -9.94 19.49 4.27
C ALA A 566 -10.56 20.17 3.03
N VAL A 567 -11.81 20.63 3.12
CA VAL A 567 -12.46 21.40 2.04
C VAL A 567 -11.65 22.65 1.73
N LYS A 568 -11.31 23.42 2.76
CA LYS A 568 -10.50 24.64 2.61
C LYS A 568 -9.12 24.34 2.04
N GLU A 569 -8.45 23.29 2.48
CA GLU A 569 -7.14 22.90 1.97
C GLU A 569 -7.20 22.52 0.49
N PHE A 570 -8.24 21.79 0.06
CA PHE A 570 -8.46 21.49 -1.35
C PHE A 570 -8.65 22.78 -2.16
N GLU A 571 -9.55 23.67 -1.70
CA GLU A 571 -9.80 24.96 -2.34
C GLU A 571 -8.52 25.80 -2.42
N ASP A 572 -7.74 25.85 -1.35
CA ASP A 572 -6.47 26.55 -1.28
C ASP A 572 -5.45 25.97 -2.27
N ILE A 573 -5.36 24.64 -2.45
CA ILE A 573 -4.45 24.04 -3.44
C ILE A 573 -4.85 24.39 -4.87
N VAL A 574 -6.15 24.34 -5.17
CA VAL A 574 -6.69 24.66 -6.50
C VAL A 574 -6.59 26.16 -6.79
N ALA A 575 -6.79 27.01 -5.77
CA ALA A 575 -6.78 28.47 -5.88
C ALA A 575 -5.38 29.10 -5.78
N ASN A 576 -4.42 28.45 -5.09
CA ASN A 576 -3.09 29.01 -4.85
C ASN A 576 -2.25 29.09 -6.13
N ARG A 577 -2.43 30.24 -6.79
CA ARG A 577 -1.55 30.87 -7.78
C ARG A 577 -0.14 31.06 -7.21
N GLY A 578 0.76 30.08 -7.32
CA GLY A 578 2.21 30.27 -7.21
C GLY A 578 2.79 30.91 -5.93
N LYS A 579 2.00 31.11 -4.85
CA LYS A 579 2.46 31.78 -3.62
C LYS A 579 3.34 30.90 -2.72
N ASN A 580 3.35 29.58 -2.93
CA ASN A 580 4.15 28.66 -2.12
C ASN A 580 5.66 28.84 -2.29
N GLN A 581 6.14 29.64 -3.26
CA GLN A 581 7.57 29.94 -3.40
C GLN A 581 8.16 30.85 -2.30
N GLU A 582 7.35 31.64 -1.57
CA GLU A 582 7.90 32.55 -0.55
C GLU A 582 8.14 31.89 0.81
N ASN A 583 7.35 30.87 1.18
CA ASN A 583 7.52 30.19 2.47
C ASN A 583 8.62 29.11 2.46
N THR A 584 8.87 28.41 1.34
CA THR A 584 9.99 27.45 1.21
C THR A 584 11.34 28.13 1.02
N LYS A 585 11.41 29.39 0.56
CA LYS A 585 12.67 30.14 0.52
C LYS A 585 13.22 30.47 1.92
N LYS A 586 12.37 30.58 2.95
CA LYS A 586 12.81 30.78 4.34
C LYS A 586 13.28 29.51 5.05
N THR A 587 13.01 28.32 4.51
CA THR A 587 13.48 27.02 5.03
C THR A 587 14.68 26.42 4.28
N LYS A 588 15.32 27.17 3.35
CA LYS A 588 16.58 26.79 2.67
C LYS A 588 17.84 26.75 3.58
N GLY A 589 17.65 26.58 4.90
CA GLY A 589 18.70 26.26 5.86
C GLY A 589 18.77 24.77 6.24
N SER A 590 17.81 23.92 5.83
CA SER A 590 17.89 22.48 6.08
C SER A 590 18.58 21.76 4.92
N GLY A 591 19.65 21.02 5.22
CA GLY A 591 20.50 20.32 4.25
C GLY A 591 19.87 19.05 3.67
N THR A 592 18.61 19.09 3.24
CA THR A 592 17.96 17.97 2.57
C THR A 592 18.37 17.95 1.10
N GLU A 593 19.10 16.89 0.70
CA GLU A 593 19.32 16.56 -0.71
C GLU A 593 17.95 16.27 -1.33
N GLY A 594 17.49 17.17 -2.21
CA GLY A 594 16.47 16.84 -3.21
C GLY A 594 17.05 15.85 -4.24
N PRO A 595 16.22 15.32 -5.16
CA PRO A 595 16.65 14.40 -6.21
C PRO A 595 17.85 14.97 -7.01
N PRO A 596 18.60 14.13 -7.74
CA PRO A 596 19.90 14.50 -8.28
C PRO A 596 19.81 15.77 -9.15
N GLN A 597 20.34 16.88 -8.63
CA GLN A 597 20.40 18.17 -9.33
C GLN A 597 21.20 18.09 -10.65
N THR A 598 21.89 16.98 -10.90
CA THR A 598 22.67 16.72 -12.10
C THR A 598 21.80 16.56 -13.35
N MET A 599 20.62 15.93 -13.29
CA MET A 599 19.74 15.81 -14.46
C MET A 599 19.14 17.15 -14.85
N GLU A 600 18.76 17.96 -13.86
CA GLU A 600 18.27 19.34 -14.06
C GLU A 600 19.34 20.23 -14.71
N HIS A 601 20.61 20.12 -14.26
CA HIS A 601 21.73 20.87 -14.83
C HIS A 601 22.12 20.37 -16.23
N ILE A 602 22.17 19.06 -16.47
CA ILE A 602 22.51 18.47 -17.78
C ILE A 602 21.42 18.79 -18.80
N MET A 603 20.14 18.69 -18.44
CA MET A 603 19.04 19.09 -19.33
C MET A 603 18.95 20.60 -19.52
N ARG A 604 19.27 21.43 -18.51
CA ARG A 604 19.42 22.89 -18.70
C ARG A 604 20.49 23.22 -19.72
N PHE A 605 21.65 22.55 -19.64
CA PHE A 605 22.77 22.80 -20.55
C PHE A 605 22.47 22.38 -21.99
N LEU A 606 21.76 21.27 -22.19
CA LEU A 606 21.37 20.78 -23.51
C LEU A 606 20.25 21.62 -24.15
N MET A 607 19.34 22.18 -23.36
CA MET A 607 18.18 22.95 -23.86
C MET A 607 18.47 24.44 -24.04
N ALA A 608 19.45 25.01 -23.34
CA ALA A 608 19.85 26.41 -23.49
C ALA A 608 20.41 26.76 -24.89
N GLY A 609 20.75 25.75 -25.71
CA GLY A 609 21.21 25.93 -27.09
C GLY A 609 20.12 26.13 -28.14
N MET A 610 18.83 26.03 -27.78
CA MET A 610 17.72 26.09 -28.74
C MET A 610 16.69 27.14 -28.33
N ASN A 611 16.94 28.41 -28.68
CA ASN A 611 15.98 29.49 -28.48
C ASN A 611 15.54 30.06 -29.84
N MET A 612 14.27 29.86 -30.19
CA MET A 612 13.63 30.41 -31.39
C MET A 612 12.27 31.02 -31.00
N GLY A 613 12.09 32.29 -31.34
CA GLY A 613 10.77 32.88 -31.64
C GLY A 613 10.08 33.63 -30.50
N GLY A 614 10.05 34.97 -30.60
CA GLY A 614 9.20 35.83 -29.79
C GLY A 614 7.71 35.65 -30.12
N GLY A 615 6.93 35.34 -29.10
CA GLY A 615 5.47 35.27 -29.14
C GLY A 615 4.87 36.03 -27.95
N SER A 616 3.79 36.76 -28.24
CA SER A 616 2.86 37.55 -27.40
C SER A 616 2.99 37.49 -25.86
N THR A 617 2.93 38.67 -25.24
CA THR A 617 3.13 38.96 -23.80
C THR A 617 1.88 38.87 -22.92
N ASP A 618 0.81 38.21 -23.35
CA ASP A 618 -0.33 37.97 -22.45
C ASP A 618 0.03 36.84 -21.48
N ALA A 619 0.46 37.24 -20.27
CA ALA A 619 0.76 36.31 -19.20
C ALA A 619 -0.45 35.40 -18.95
N PRO A 620 -0.34 34.08 -19.15
CA PRO A 620 -1.45 33.18 -18.95
C PRO A 620 -1.96 33.30 -17.51
N LYS A 621 -3.29 33.38 -17.34
CA LYS A 621 -3.93 33.40 -16.03
C LYS A 621 -3.54 32.13 -15.28
N SER A 622 -2.72 32.27 -14.23
CA SER A 622 -2.33 31.16 -13.36
C SER A 622 -3.52 30.74 -12.48
N GLY A 623 -3.68 29.42 -12.28
CA GLY A 623 -4.73 28.81 -11.46
C GLY A 623 -5.31 27.55 -12.09
N VAL A 624 -5.93 26.70 -11.26
CA VAL A 624 -6.72 25.57 -11.75
C VAL A 624 -8.18 26.02 -11.92
N SER A 625 -8.76 25.86 -13.11
CA SER A 625 -10.17 26.22 -13.38
C SER A 625 -11.09 25.00 -13.40
N LEU A 626 -12.40 25.22 -13.34
CA LEU A 626 -13.37 24.13 -13.54
C LEU A 626 -13.40 23.74 -15.03
N PHE A 627 -13.59 22.46 -15.36
CA PHE A 627 -13.98 22.07 -16.71
C PHE A 627 -15.37 22.61 -17.04
N ASP A 628 -15.56 23.10 -18.26
CA ASP A 628 -16.91 23.24 -18.81
C ASP A 628 -17.49 21.86 -19.16
N THR A 629 -18.82 21.78 -19.23
CA THR A 629 -19.54 20.53 -19.46
C THR A 629 -19.14 19.85 -20.76
N ASP A 630 -18.94 20.60 -21.84
CA ASP A 630 -18.60 20.03 -23.15
C ASP A 630 -17.18 19.47 -23.15
N SER A 631 -16.21 20.19 -22.57
CA SER A 631 -14.83 19.74 -22.42
C SER A 631 -14.72 18.51 -21.52
N ALA A 632 -15.45 18.47 -20.39
CA ALA A 632 -15.48 17.31 -19.52
C ALA A 632 -16.10 16.09 -20.22
N THR A 633 -17.23 16.29 -20.92
CA THR A 633 -17.90 15.23 -21.70
C THR A 633 -16.96 14.67 -22.76
N LYS A 634 -16.34 15.54 -23.55
CA LYS A 634 -15.37 15.13 -24.57
C LYS A 634 -14.20 14.36 -23.97
N PHE A 635 -13.62 14.88 -22.88
CA PHE A 635 -12.51 14.22 -22.19
C PHE A 635 -12.93 12.83 -21.71
N VAL A 636 -14.06 12.72 -21.01
CA VAL A 636 -14.61 11.44 -20.56
C VAL A 636 -14.85 10.48 -21.73
N LEU A 637 -15.45 10.94 -22.82
CA LEU A 637 -15.70 10.12 -24.01
C LEU A 637 -14.41 9.64 -24.67
N GLU A 638 -13.34 10.45 -24.72
CA GLU A 638 -12.04 10.02 -25.24
C GLU A 638 -11.42 8.88 -24.41
N PHE A 639 -11.72 8.81 -23.11
CA PHE A 639 -11.23 7.76 -22.20
C PHE A 639 -12.19 6.56 -22.07
N ILE A 640 -13.50 6.76 -22.22
CA ILE A 640 -14.54 5.72 -22.09
C ILE A 640 -14.84 5.04 -23.41
N ALA A 641 -14.74 5.75 -24.55
CA ALA A 641 -15.06 5.21 -25.87
C ALA A 641 -14.31 3.89 -26.03
N PRO A 642 -15.03 2.76 -26.16
CA PRO A 642 -14.39 1.49 -26.36
C PRO A 642 -13.54 1.62 -27.63
N ASN A 643 -12.40 0.92 -27.66
CA ASN A 643 -11.78 0.51 -28.92
C ASN A 643 -12.80 -0.37 -29.68
N ALA A 644 -13.87 0.24 -30.20
CA ALA A 644 -15.07 -0.41 -30.73
C ALA A 644 -14.86 -0.91 -32.16
N GLU A 645 -13.69 -0.68 -32.75
CA GLU A 645 -13.29 -1.29 -34.00
C GLU A 645 -12.33 -2.45 -33.73
N GLY A 646 -12.79 -3.65 -34.11
CA GLY A 646 -12.24 -4.92 -33.68
C GLY A 646 -10.81 -5.21 -34.15
N ASN A 647 -10.11 -5.95 -33.29
CA ASN A 647 -9.18 -6.98 -33.75
C ASN A 647 -9.12 -8.08 -32.69
N SER A 648 -10.02 -9.05 -32.82
CA SER A 648 -10.01 -10.32 -32.10
C SER A 648 -8.93 -11.29 -32.63
N GLN A 649 -7.82 -10.77 -33.17
CA GLN A 649 -6.59 -11.54 -33.36
C GLN A 649 -5.61 -11.14 -32.27
N GLY A 650 -5.72 -11.79 -31.12
CA GLY A 650 -4.67 -11.76 -30.11
C GLY A 650 -3.38 -12.39 -30.66
N PRO A 651 -2.19 -12.00 -30.17
CA PRO A 651 -0.95 -12.67 -30.54
C PRO A 651 -0.93 -14.05 -29.87
N GLU A 652 -1.28 -15.09 -30.62
CA GLU A 652 -1.05 -16.49 -30.22
C GLU A 652 0.44 -16.93 -30.30
N SER A 653 1.39 -16.00 -30.49
CA SER A 653 2.81 -16.33 -30.76
C SER A 653 3.77 -16.24 -29.57
N MET A 654 3.30 -16.30 -28.32
CA MET A 654 4.17 -16.59 -27.16
C MET A 654 3.59 -17.70 -26.27
N ARG A 655 3.05 -18.77 -26.87
CA ARG A 655 2.96 -20.06 -26.17
C ARG A 655 4.30 -20.78 -26.34
N GLY A 656 5.04 -20.92 -25.24
CA GLY A 656 6.11 -21.92 -25.12
C GLY A 656 5.60 -23.33 -25.47
N PRO A 657 6.50 -24.30 -25.72
CA PRO A 657 6.16 -25.57 -26.33
C PRO A 657 5.08 -26.31 -25.53
N ARG A 658 3.95 -26.59 -26.20
CA ARG A 658 2.92 -27.52 -25.71
C ARG A 658 3.53 -28.91 -25.62
N ILE A 659 3.78 -29.38 -24.41
CA ILE A 659 4.00 -30.80 -24.14
C ILE A 659 2.69 -31.51 -24.41
N VAL A 660 2.67 -32.30 -25.49
CA VAL A 660 1.62 -33.27 -25.78
C VAL A 660 1.84 -34.44 -24.83
N LEU A 661 1.00 -34.56 -23.80
CA LEU A 661 0.89 -35.79 -23.02
C LEU A 661 0.12 -36.80 -23.88
N ALA A 662 0.84 -37.74 -24.48
CA ALA A 662 0.26 -38.97 -24.98
C ALA A 662 -0.15 -39.83 -23.78
N GLY A 663 -1.40 -40.27 -23.78
CA GLY A 663 -1.92 -41.17 -22.75
C GLY A 663 -1.35 -42.58 -22.87
N ASN A 664 -1.27 -43.23 -21.71
CA ASN A 664 -1.72 -44.59 -21.48
C ASN A 664 -2.39 -44.64 -20.11
#